data_AF-A0A7F8RNV8-F1
#
_entry.id   AF-A0A7F8RNV8-F1
#
_cell.length_a   1.000
_cell.length_b   1.000
_cell.length_c   1.000
_cell.angle_alpha   90.00
_cell.angle_beta   90.00
_cell.angle_gamma   90.00
#
_symmetry.space_group_name_H-M   'P 1'
#
loop_
_entity.id
_entity.type
_entity.pdbx_description
1 polymer ?
#
loop_
_entity_poly.entity_id
_entity_poly.type
_entity_poly.pdbx_seq_one_letter_code
_entity_poly.pdbx_strand_id
1 'polypeptide(L)'
;MAEVGRVAVRDPGALLPGGFWAAVAVWLERPQVANKRLCGVRLDARRSVGFPRAEACGHSPITGPQQEERAAARPCLRSLSGGLGPGPSTGPELGTAGRGPEESQPRRPQGEDPREAAAAAQLAGCPGQPGKAGVREGDFPASDLDSLWDAFSRSLAGGNPEMLAFLTGSRAGSQPEAPSELDVVLRTVIPKTGPHCPLAAPRREIVVQDVLNGTVTFLPLEEDDRGNVKVEMSNVYQVRLSQSQEEWFISILIFCPEKWHSDGIVYPKPAWLVEELLARLARWSVESKRSGFKSTLSLISIIKYSKTYQMLKEKYKDMVKVWPEVTDPEKFVYEDVAIAAYLLILWEEERAERGLMAKQSFVDLGCGNGLLVHILSTEGHPGRGIDVRRRKIWDMYGPQTCLEEGAITPNDKNLFPHVDWLIGNHSDELTPWIPVIAARSSYGCRFFVLPCCFFGFTGKYSRRQSRKTQYREYLDFIKEVGLACGFHVEEDCLRIPSTKRVCLIGKSRTYSPAGEGSMDEQRTQYINSRRGRPMSPPGEAPAPPPPRAALGRAGHPDGPQAPDAEAAKGGAEARANQLWLSGFQPREKAERVRNCATLPRDFIDQVVLQVAHLLLDGEQLNTGSAPSSSSKAWNRGGSLSLAEVARKLDRGTLQRLKRECGGLQTLLRNNHQVFEVQLPQARCPPGLALPPSGMCSRLTQKEEQV
;
A
#
# COMPACT_ATOMS: atom_id res chain seq x y z
N MET A 1 26.45 28.10 7.86
CA MET A 1 25.51 27.00 8.23
C MET A 1 24.39 27.62 9.04
N ALA A 2 23.13 27.23 8.82
CA ALA A 2 22.02 27.74 9.62
C ALA A 2 21.11 26.59 10.08
N GLU A 3 20.76 26.58 11.37
CA GLU A 3 19.62 25.80 11.86
C GLU A 3 18.35 26.51 11.36
N VAL A 4 17.62 25.87 10.45
CA VAL A 4 16.42 26.44 9.85
C VAL A 4 15.16 26.08 10.62
N GLY A 5 15.21 25.03 11.45
CA GLY A 5 14.11 24.64 12.32
C GLY A 5 14.52 23.58 13.33
N ARG A 6 13.82 23.60 14.47
CA ARG A 6 14.01 22.68 15.59
C ARG A 6 12.67 22.37 16.25
N VAL A 7 12.49 21.10 16.64
CA VAL A 7 11.28 20.64 17.33
C VAL A 7 11.65 19.72 18.50
N ALA A 8 10.96 19.90 19.63
CA ALA A 8 11.06 19.01 20.77
C ALA A 8 10.26 17.72 20.50
N VAL A 9 10.84 16.57 20.88
CA VAL A 9 10.24 15.25 20.71
C VAL A 9 9.99 14.65 22.09
N ARG A 10 8.72 14.55 22.48
CA ARG A 10 8.32 13.87 23.70
C ARG A 10 8.31 12.37 23.45
N ASP A 11 9.18 11.63 24.13
CA ASP A 11 9.34 10.19 23.97
C ASP A 11 8.87 9.41 25.21
N PRO A 12 7.54 9.34 25.46
CA PRO A 12 7.00 8.59 26.58
C PRO A 12 7.23 7.07 26.46
N GLY A 13 7.57 6.59 25.26
CA GLY A 13 7.79 5.18 24.95
C GLY A 13 9.25 4.74 25.03
N ALA A 14 10.19 5.64 25.36
CA ALA A 14 11.63 5.39 25.34
C ALA A 14 12.10 4.73 24.01
N LEU A 15 11.59 5.24 22.89
CA LEU A 15 11.89 4.73 21.55
C LEU A 15 13.14 5.39 20.95
N LEU A 16 13.57 6.56 21.43
CA LEU A 16 14.76 7.26 20.97
C LEU A 16 16.05 6.67 21.59
N PRO A 17 17.18 6.66 20.85
CA PRO A 17 17.38 7.21 19.50
C PRO A 17 16.93 6.29 18.36
N GLY A 18 16.50 5.05 18.64
CA GLY A 18 16.13 4.08 17.61
C GLY A 18 14.97 4.52 16.71
N GLY A 19 13.97 5.17 17.29
CA GLY A 19 12.82 5.73 16.59
C GLY A 19 13.20 6.85 15.61
N PHE A 20 14.21 7.68 15.96
CA PHE A 20 14.75 8.70 15.07
C PHE A 20 15.32 8.07 13.79
N TRP A 21 16.16 7.04 13.93
CA TRP A 21 16.71 6.34 12.77
C TRP A 21 15.63 5.64 11.95
N ALA A 22 14.59 5.13 12.61
CA ALA A 22 13.43 4.61 11.91
C ALA A 22 12.67 5.70 11.14
N ALA A 23 12.56 6.92 11.66
CA ALA A 23 11.94 8.06 10.98
C ALA A 23 12.80 8.55 9.80
N VAL A 24 14.12 8.65 10.00
CA VAL A 24 15.10 8.96 8.95
C VAL A 24 15.03 7.93 7.83
N ALA A 25 14.91 6.64 8.13
CA ALA A 25 14.74 5.60 7.12
C ALA A 25 13.49 5.81 6.25
N VAL A 26 12.39 6.31 6.82
CA VAL A 26 11.19 6.64 6.02
C VAL A 26 11.48 7.78 5.05
N TRP A 27 12.17 8.83 5.49
CA TRP A 27 12.56 9.92 4.59
C TRP A 27 13.63 9.49 3.57
N LEU A 28 14.53 8.60 3.96
CA LEU A 28 15.61 8.07 3.14
C LEU A 28 15.07 7.20 2.00
N GLU A 29 14.20 6.25 2.33
CA GLU A 29 13.76 5.18 1.44
C GLU A 29 12.37 5.45 0.84
N ARG A 30 11.61 6.36 1.44
CA ARG A 30 10.21 6.62 1.07
C ARG A 30 9.84 8.10 1.15
N PRO A 31 10.61 9.01 0.53
CA PRO A 31 10.38 10.45 0.64
C PRO A 31 8.99 10.89 0.14
N GLN A 32 8.35 10.11 -0.74
CA GLN A 32 6.98 10.32 -1.20
C GLN A 32 5.91 10.27 -0.09
N VAL A 33 6.24 9.67 1.07
CA VAL A 33 5.37 9.66 2.25
C VAL A 33 5.29 11.05 2.88
N ALA A 34 6.38 11.82 2.85
CA ALA A 34 6.37 13.22 3.27
C ALA A 34 5.95 14.14 2.11
N ASN A 35 6.51 13.95 0.92
CA ASN A 35 6.33 14.81 -0.24
C ASN A 35 5.58 14.09 -1.36
N LYS A 36 4.24 14.26 -1.44
CA LYS A 36 3.38 13.59 -2.44
C LYS A 36 3.71 13.92 -3.91
N ARG A 37 4.61 14.89 -4.16
CA ARG A 37 5.11 15.25 -5.49
C ARG A 37 6.23 14.32 -5.99
N LEU A 38 6.69 13.39 -5.16
CA LEU A 38 7.65 12.36 -5.52
C LEU A 38 6.95 11.03 -5.83
N CYS A 39 7.49 10.26 -6.77
CA CYS A 39 7.08 8.87 -7.03
C CYS A 39 7.72 7.89 -6.04
N GLY A 40 8.94 8.21 -5.59
CA GLY A 40 9.73 7.37 -4.72
C GLY A 40 11.22 7.66 -4.82
N VAL A 41 12.02 6.71 -4.39
CA VAL A 41 13.48 6.74 -4.47
C VAL A 41 13.99 5.37 -4.92
N ARG A 42 15.10 5.36 -5.64
CA ARG A 42 15.91 4.18 -5.90
C ARG A 42 17.16 4.26 -5.02
N LEU A 43 17.41 3.23 -4.22
CA LEU A 43 18.69 3.10 -3.51
C LEU A 43 19.68 2.43 -4.47
N ASP A 44 20.74 3.15 -4.83
CA ASP A 44 21.72 2.70 -5.82
C ASP A 44 22.82 1.87 -5.16
N ALA A 45 23.27 2.25 -3.96
CA ALA A 45 24.27 1.52 -3.18
C ALA A 45 24.24 1.92 -1.69
N ARG A 46 24.74 1.05 -0.80
CA ARG A 46 24.95 1.32 0.64
C ARG A 46 26.22 0.65 1.15
N ARG A 47 27.04 1.37 1.91
CA ARG A 47 28.29 0.89 2.51
C ARG A 47 28.60 1.64 3.81
N SER A 48 29.50 1.07 4.60
CA SER A 48 30.09 1.70 5.78
C SER A 48 31.53 2.09 5.44
N VAL A 49 31.93 3.33 5.72
CA VAL A 49 33.18 3.93 5.27
C VAL A 49 33.91 4.64 6.41
N GLY A 50 35.24 4.74 6.27
CA GLY A 50 36.08 5.51 7.18
C GLY A 50 35.89 7.02 7.03
N PHE A 51 36.21 7.74 8.10
CA PHE A 51 36.08 9.19 8.19
C PHE A 51 37.10 9.93 7.27
N PRO A 52 36.74 11.06 6.64
CA PRO A 52 37.70 11.87 5.90
C PRO A 52 38.77 12.44 6.85
N ARG A 53 40.04 12.09 6.67
CA ARG A 53 41.18 12.67 7.41
C ARG A 53 41.80 13.81 6.63
N ALA A 54 42.06 14.94 7.29
CA ALA A 54 43.02 15.92 6.81
C ALA A 54 44.43 15.33 7.02
N GLU A 55 45.12 14.97 5.95
CA GLU A 55 46.53 14.59 6.07
C GLU A 55 47.33 15.83 6.48
N ALA A 56 48.08 15.73 7.58
CA ALA A 56 49.15 16.67 7.85
C ALA A 56 50.22 16.48 6.77
N CYS A 57 50.65 17.55 6.11
CA CYS A 57 51.85 17.56 5.28
C CYS A 57 53.04 17.04 6.09
N GLY A 58 53.30 15.73 6.00
CA GLY A 58 54.46 15.07 6.57
C GLY A 58 55.45 14.80 5.46
N HIS A 59 56.52 15.60 5.41
CA HIS A 59 57.72 15.24 4.66
C HIS A 59 58.16 13.83 5.04
N SER A 60 58.12 12.90 4.09
CA SER A 60 58.78 11.60 4.27
C SER A 60 60.27 11.77 3.98
N PRO A 61 61.17 11.36 4.89
CA PRO A 61 62.60 11.33 4.60
C PRO A 61 62.88 10.13 3.69
N ILE A 62 63.24 10.40 2.43
CA ILE A 62 63.70 9.38 1.51
C ILE A 62 65.11 8.97 1.94
N THR A 63 65.21 7.85 2.64
CA THR A 63 66.43 7.06 2.76
C THR A 63 66.49 6.14 1.54
N GLY A 64 67.42 6.43 0.62
CA GLY A 64 67.66 5.58 -0.54
C GLY A 64 68.53 4.36 -0.18
N PRO A 65 68.67 3.43 -1.14
CA PRO A 65 69.95 2.79 -1.37
C PRO A 65 70.48 3.08 -2.78
N GLN A 66 71.78 3.36 -2.83
CA GLN A 66 72.70 3.24 -3.98
C GLN A 66 72.63 1.80 -4.53
N GLN A 67 72.95 1.39 -5.75
CA GLN A 67 73.68 1.86 -6.94
C GLN A 67 73.19 0.91 -8.06
N GLU A 68 73.04 1.29 -9.32
CA GLU A 68 74.06 1.02 -10.34
C GLU A 68 73.75 1.72 -11.67
N GLU A 69 74.82 1.98 -12.37
CA GLU A 69 75.06 2.91 -13.47
C GLU A 69 74.71 2.32 -14.84
N ARG A 70 74.13 3.13 -15.74
CA ARG A 70 74.53 3.17 -17.17
C ARG A 70 73.97 4.39 -17.89
N ALA A 71 74.89 5.11 -18.52
CA ALA A 71 74.74 6.37 -19.21
C ALA A 71 74.00 6.28 -20.56
N ALA A 72 73.36 7.38 -20.98
CA ALA A 72 73.64 8.04 -22.27
C ALA A 72 72.83 9.33 -22.48
N ALA A 73 73.58 10.43 -22.68
CA ALA A 73 73.38 11.52 -23.62
C ALA A 73 72.03 12.28 -23.72
N ARG A 74 72.08 13.50 -23.18
CA ARG A 74 71.37 14.73 -23.61
C ARG A 74 71.79 15.15 -25.04
N PRO A 75 71.04 16.01 -25.77
CA PRO A 75 71.15 17.46 -25.53
C PRO A 75 69.86 18.29 -25.64
N CYS A 76 69.92 19.42 -24.92
CA CYS A 76 68.98 20.53 -24.87
C CYS A 76 69.07 21.49 -26.07
N LEU A 77 67.99 22.27 -26.28
CA LEU A 77 68.00 23.67 -26.72
C LEU A 77 66.76 24.35 -26.09
N ARG A 78 66.90 25.27 -25.12
CA ARG A 78 66.99 26.76 -25.24
C ARG A 78 65.84 27.36 -26.08
N SER A 79 65.18 28.49 -25.79
CA SER A 79 65.01 29.45 -24.67
C SER A 79 64.13 30.61 -25.25
N LEU A 80 63.68 31.55 -24.39
CA LEU A 80 63.16 32.93 -24.63
C LEU A 80 61.61 33.02 -24.67
N SER A 81 60.88 33.70 -23.77
CA SER A 81 60.93 35.03 -23.11
C SER A 81 60.25 36.17 -23.89
N GLY A 82 59.33 36.87 -23.21
CA GLY A 82 58.74 38.18 -23.54
C GLY A 82 57.27 38.09 -23.99
N GLY A 83 56.29 38.88 -23.53
CA GLY A 83 56.25 40.02 -22.61
C GLY A 83 55.03 40.91 -22.95
N LEU A 84 54.32 41.39 -21.91
CA LEU A 84 53.51 42.63 -21.81
C LEU A 84 52.14 42.78 -22.55
N GLY A 85 51.13 43.24 -21.78
CA GLY A 85 49.82 43.79 -22.23
C GLY A 85 49.90 45.22 -22.79
N PRO A 86 48.84 46.10 -22.81
CA PRO A 86 47.56 46.14 -22.05
C PRO A 86 46.28 46.50 -22.88
N GLY A 87 45.12 46.74 -22.21
CA GLY A 87 43.75 47.05 -22.76
C GLY A 87 43.57 48.44 -23.44
N PRO A 88 42.39 49.14 -23.48
CA PRO A 88 41.10 48.97 -22.76
C PRO A 88 39.78 49.34 -23.55
N SER A 89 38.64 49.48 -22.81
CA SER A 89 37.40 50.31 -23.08
C SER A 89 36.38 49.78 -24.14
N THR A 90 35.05 49.97 -24.09
CA THR A 90 34.10 50.94 -23.47
C THR A 90 32.64 50.43 -23.67
N GLY A 91 31.70 50.79 -22.77
CA GLY A 91 30.23 50.73 -23.01
C GLY A 91 29.73 51.87 -23.94
N PRO A 92 28.41 52.04 -24.23
CA PRO A 92 27.45 52.55 -23.24
C PRO A 92 25.96 52.07 -23.36
N GLU A 93 25.12 52.68 -22.51
CA GLU A 93 23.73 52.45 -22.07
C GLU A 93 22.57 52.91 -23.02
N LEU A 94 21.30 52.52 -22.74
CA LEU A 94 20.18 53.36 -22.15
C LEU A 94 18.73 53.04 -22.64
N GLY A 95 17.80 52.84 -21.66
CA GLY A 95 16.37 53.28 -21.62
C GLY A 95 15.30 52.49 -22.42
N THR A 96 14.01 52.31 -22.02
CA THR A 96 13.16 52.97 -21.00
C THR A 96 11.81 52.21 -20.78
N ALA A 97 11.34 52.17 -19.52
CA ALA A 97 9.99 52.16 -18.89
C ALA A 97 8.67 51.63 -19.55
N GLY A 98 7.84 50.95 -18.73
CA GLY A 98 6.38 50.79 -18.89
C GLY A 98 5.64 50.07 -17.74
N ARG A 99 4.76 50.80 -17.02
CA ARG A 99 3.80 50.53 -15.91
C ARG A 99 3.16 49.12 -15.70
N GLY A 100 2.84 48.79 -14.43
CA GLY A 100 1.89 47.73 -13.96
C GLY A 100 0.39 48.10 -14.09
N PRO A 101 -0.60 47.45 -13.42
CA PRO A 101 -0.54 46.81 -12.08
C PRO A 101 -1.34 45.47 -11.88
N GLU A 102 -1.29 44.95 -10.64
CA GLU A 102 -2.37 44.32 -9.84
C GLU A 102 -2.07 42.96 -9.18
N GLU A 103 -2.19 43.00 -7.84
CA GLU A 103 -2.06 41.95 -6.85
C GLU A 103 -3.24 40.96 -6.93
N SER A 104 -2.97 39.67 -6.78
CA SER A 104 -3.98 38.71 -6.34
C SER A 104 -3.37 37.73 -5.32
N GLN A 105 -3.99 37.71 -4.14
CA GLN A 105 -3.64 36.89 -2.99
C GLN A 105 -3.76 35.38 -3.29
N PRO A 106 -2.91 34.52 -2.72
CA PRO A 106 -3.08 33.08 -2.85
C PRO A 106 -4.14 32.55 -1.88
N ARG A 107 -5.18 31.93 -2.44
CA ARG A 107 -6.21 31.16 -1.73
C ARG A 107 -5.57 29.96 -0.99
N ARG A 108 -5.94 29.80 0.28
CA ARG A 108 -5.68 28.59 1.09
C ARG A 108 -6.41 27.38 0.50
N PRO A 109 -5.79 26.20 0.33
CA PRO A 109 -6.53 24.95 0.20
C PRO A 109 -6.88 24.44 1.60
N GLN A 110 -8.15 24.50 1.96
CA GLN A 110 -8.71 23.76 3.10
C GLN A 110 -9.00 22.30 2.71
N GLY A 111 -8.79 21.39 3.66
CA GLY A 111 -9.52 20.12 3.76
C GLY A 111 -8.73 18.86 3.41
N GLU A 112 -7.87 18.40 4.33
CA GLU A 112 -7.37 17.02 4.30
C GLU A 112 -8.47 16.05 4.74
N ASP A 113 -8.74 15.04 3.91
CA ASP A 113 -9.64 13.92 4.23
C ASP A 113 -8.96 12.98 5.26
N PRO A 114 -9.50 12.80 6.48
CA PRO A 114 -8.88 12.02 7.56
C PRO A 114 -8.65 10.54 7.25
N ARG A 115 -9.14 10.05 6.10
CA ARG A 115 -9.08 8.64 5.68
C ARG A 115 -7.74 8.21 5.09
N GLU A 116 -6.90 9.13 4.59
CA GLU A 116 -5.57 8.79 4.04
C GLU A 116 -4.49 8.64 5.12
N ALA A 117 -4.62 9.34 6.26
CA ALA A 117 -3.63 9.33 7.33
C ALA A 117 -3.48 7.96 8.02
N ALA A 118 -4.57 7.18 8.12
CA ALA A 118 -4.55 5.86 8.76
C ALA A 118 -3.86 4.78 7.90
N ALA A 119 -3.67 5.01 6.60
CA ALA A 119 -3.03 4.06 5.68
C ALA A 119 -1.49 4.11 5.75
N ALA A 120 -0.90 5.17 6.31
CA ALA A 120 0.55 5.43 6.31
C ALA A 120 1.30 4.86 7.53
N ALA A 121 0.60 4.56 8.64
CA ALA A 121 1.21 4.12 9.91
C ALA A 121 1.73 2.66 9.92
N GLN A 122 1.49 1.88 8.86
CA GLN A 122 1.66 0.41 8.86
C GLN A 122 2.89 -0.08 8.06
N LEU A 123 4.00 0.66 8.02
CA LEU A 123 5.03 0.49 6.98
C LEU A 123 6.47 0.27 7.48
N ALA A 124 6.66 -0.22 8.70
CA ALA A 124 7.99 -0.47 9.26
C ALA A 124 8.19 -1.93 9.68
N GLY A 125 9.21 -2.58 9.10
CA GLY A 125 9.77 -3.87 9.54
C GLY A 125 11.29 -3.74 9.73
N CYS A 126 11.85 -4.55 10.63
CA CYS A 126 13.27 -4.55 11.02
C CYS A 126 14.18 -5.36 10.06
N PRO A 127 15.52 -5.13 10.07
CA PRO A 127 16.44 -5.58 9.03
C PRO A 127 16.96 -7.01 9.24
N GLY A 128 17.00 -7.80 8.16
CA GLY A 128 17.66 -9.11 8.08
C GLY A 128 18.69 -9.12 6.95
N GLN A 129 19.86 -9.72 7.20
CA GLN A 129 21.05 -9.75 6.32
C GLN A 129 20.77 -10.35 4.91
N PRO A 130 21.43 -9.83 3.85
CA PRO A 130 21.28 -10.36 2.49
C PRO A 130 22.36 -11.38 2.10
N GLY A 131 21.91 -12.49 1.49
CA GLY A 131 22.74 -13.45 0.75
C GLY A 131 23.10 -12.94 -0.65
N LYS A 132 24.23 -13.43 -1.17
CA LYS A 132 24.97 -12.95 -2.36
C LYS A 132 24.44 -13.46 -3.72
N ALA A 133 24.82 -12.67 -4.76
CA ALA A 133 25.02 -12.95 -6.21
C ALA A 133 23.80 -12.76 -7.13
N GLY A 134 23.85 -12.10 -8.29
CA GLY A 134 24.90 -11.32 -8.99
C GLY A 134 24.46 -10.86 -10.41
N VAL A 135 24.41 -9.53 -10.64
CA VAL A 135 24.95 -8.69 -11.77
C VAL A 135 24.68 -9.09 -13.25
N ARG A 136 24.32 -8.25 -14.25
CA ARG A 136 24.09 -6.78 -14.48
C ARG A 136 23.26 -6.61 -15.79
N GLU A 137 22.47 -5.57 -16.02
CA GLU A 137 22.84 -4.18 -16.46
C GLU A 137 21.72 -3.18 -16.07
N GLY A 138 21.94 -1.95 -15.58
CA GLY A 138 23.17 -1.20 -15.28
C GLY A 138 23.16 -0.66 -13.84
N ASP A 139 23.78 -1.42 -12.95
CA ASP A 139 24.01 -1.02 -11.56
C ASP A 139 25.25 -0.13 -11.47
N PHE A 140 25.18 0.99 -10.75
CA PHE A 140 26.38 1.62 -10.18
C PHE A 140 26.95 0.62 -9.16
N PRO A 141 28.07 -0.07 -9.45
CA PRO A 141 28.69 -1.01 -8.53
C PRO A 141 29.18 -0.27 -7.29
N ALA A 142 29.25 -0.96 -6.15
CA ALA A 142 29.71 -0.36 -4.89
C ALA A 142 31.11 0.29 -5.01
N SER A 143 31.97 -0.21 -5.91
CA SER A 143 33.28 0.37 -6.23
C SER A 143 33.21 1.82 -6.75
N ASP A 144 32.12 2.17 -7.44
CA ASP A 144 31.93 3.52 -7.97
C ASP A 144 31.48 4.47 -6.84
N LEU A 145 30.76 3.95 -5.84
CA LEU A 145 30.46 4.70 -4.61
C LEU A 145 31.74 4.92 -3.79
N ASP A 146 32.62 3.92 -3.68
CA ASP A 146 33.91 4.06 -2.98
C ASP A 146 34.78 5.11 -3.66
N SER A 147 34.91 5.04 -5.00
CA SER A 147 35.68 6.01 -5.78
C SER A 147 35.14 7.43 -5.63
N LEU A 148 33.81 7.58 -5.61
CA LEU A 148 33.12 8.85 -5.48
C LEU A 148 33.24 9.41 -4.04
N TRP A 149 33.11 8.55 -3.03
CA TRP A 149 33.33 8.92 -1.63
C TRP A 149 34.78 9.31 -1.36
N ASP A 150 35.74 8.59 -1.93
CA ASP A 150 37.18 8.90 -1.79
C ASP A 150 37.54 10.21 -2.47
N ALA A 151 37.01 10.46 -3.67
CA ALA A 151 37.20 11.73 -4.37
C ALA A 151 36.60 12.90 -3.59
N PHE A 152 35.40 12.72 -3.04
CA PHE A 152 34.77 13.71 -2.17
C PHE A 152 35.57 13.95 -0.89
N SER A 153 36.00 12.88 -0.21
CA SER A 153 36.80 12.94 1.01
C SER A 153 38.13 13.69 0.81
N ARG A 154 38.83 13.43 -0.30
CA ARG A 154 40.04 14.19 -0.68
C ARG A 154 39.74 15.66 -0.94
N SER A 155 38.62 15.96 -1.59
CA SER A 155 38.19 17.35 -1.85
C SER A 155 37.82 18.12 -0.57
N LEU A 156 37.38 17.44 0.48
CA LEU A 156 37.13 18.05 1.79
C LEU A 156 38.43 18.36 2.53
N ALA A 157 39.38 17.42 2.53
CA ALA A 157 40.67 17.57 3.19
C ALA A 157 41.55 18.68 2.56
N GLY A 158 41.46 18.86 1.23
CA GLY A 158 42.30 19.80 0.50
C GLY A 158 41.69 21.18 0.20
N GLY A 159 40.42 21.45 0.50
CA GLY A 159 39.81 22.70 0.03
C GLY A 159 38.44 23.13 0.57
N ASN A 160 37.78 22.39 1.47
CA ASN A 160 36.45 22.78 2.00
C ASN A 160 36.30 22.47 3.50
N PRO A 161 37.04 23.17 4.40
CA PRO A 161 37.02 22.90 5.83
C PRO A 161 35.65 23.14 6.48
N GLU A 162 34.84 24.05 5.94
CA GLU A 162 33.49 24.34 6.43
C GLU A 162 32.53 23.17 6.20
N MET A 163 32.58 22.53 5.03
CA MET A 163 31.75 21.36 4.72
C MET A 163 32.15 20.16 5.55
N LEU A 164 33.46 19.99 5.79
CA LEU A 164 33.95 18.99 6.74
C LEU A 164 33.39 19.28 8.14
N ALA A 165 33.52 20.51 8.64
CA ALA A 165 32.96 20.91 9.94
C ALA A 165 31.44 20.67 10.03
N PHE A 166 30.69 20.89 8.94
CA PHE A 166 29.25 20.61 8.85
C PHE A 166 28.93 19.12 8.95
N LEU A 167 29.66 18.27 8.22
CA LEU A 167 29.53 16.80 8.28
C LEU A 167 29.90 16.26 9.67
N THR A 168 30.94 16.82 10.29
CA THR A 168 31.43 16.36 11.60
C THR A 168 30.66 16.90 12.80
N GLY A 169 29.81 17.91 12.60
CA GLY A 169 29.11 18.61 13.67
C GLY A 169 30.06 19.19 14.72
N SER A 170 30.79 20.26 14.40
CA SER A 170 31.69 21.03 15.31
C SER A 170 32.23 20.22 16.50
N ARG A 171 33.28 19.43 16.26
CA ARG A 171 33.99 18.67 17.28
C ARG A 171 34.81 19.61 18.18
N ALA A 172 34.13 20.42 18.98
CA ALA A 172 34.77 21.28 19.96
C ALA A 172 35.24 20.41 21.15
N GLY A 173 36.48 19.93 21.08
CA GLY A 173 37.29 19.66 22.28
C GLY A 173 37.64 18.23 22.68
N SER A 174 37.41 17.19 21.87
CA SER A 174 37.85 15.82 22.23
C SER A 174 38.41 15.03 21.05
N GLN A 175 39.67 14.60 21.19
CA GLN A 175 40.39 13.72 20.27
C GLN A 175 39.59 12.40 20.04
N PRO A 176 39.51 11.87 18.79
CA PRO A 176 38.97 10.53 18.54
C PRO A 176 39.99 9.47 18.91
N GLU A 177 39.73 8.68 19.95
CA GLU A 177 40.44 7.42 20.22
C GLU A 177 39.90 6.23 19.40
N ALA A 178 38.92 6.41 18.51
CA ALA A 178 38.47 5.38 17.58
C ALA A 178 38.09 5.94 16.20
N PRO A 179 38.34 5.21 15.09
CA PRO A 179 37.83 5.58 13.77
C PRO A 179 36.30 5.49 13.78
N SER A 180 35.62 6.64 13.68
CA SER A 180 34.18 6.70 13.53
C SER A 180 33.79 6.21 12.13
N GLU A 181 33.03 5.12 12.09
CA GLU A 181 32.49 4.51 10.87
C GLU A 181 31.22 5.24 10.46
N LEU A 182 31.15 5.69 9.20
CA LEU A 182 30.02 6.41 8.62
C LEU A 182 29.24 5.48 7.69
N ASP A 183 27.92 5.52 7.74
CA ASP A 183 27.06 4.80 6.81
C ASP A 183 26.74 5.71 5.62
N VAL A 184 27.18 5.31 4.42
CA VAL A 184 26.99 6.08 3.18
C VAL A 184 26.02 5.35 2.26
N VAL A 185 25.02 6.08 1.79
CA VAL A 185 23.96 5.60 0.91
C VAL A 185 23.91 6.47 -0.34
N LEU A 186 23.98 5.84 -1.50
CA LEU A 186 23.71 6.52 -2.78
C LEU A 186 22.24 6.29 -3.14
N ARG A 187 21.52 7.37 -3.43
CA ARG A 187 20.12 7.28 -3.83
C ARG A 187 19.78 8.21 -4.99
N THR A 188 18.79 7.80 -5.77
CA THR A 188 18.17 8.59 -6.85
C THR A 188 16.72 8.91 -6.47
N VAL A 189 16.41 10.18 -6.24
CA VAL A 189 15.05 10.68 -5.95
C VAL A 189 14.29 10.88 -7.25
N ILE A 190 13.07 10.32 -7.32
CA ILE A 190 12.27 10.27 -8.54
C ILE A 190 11.04 11.18 -8.37
N PRO A 191 10.98 12.33 -9.06
CA PRO A 191 9.82 13.21 -9.04
C PRO A 191 8.63 12.61 -9.81
N LYS A 192 7.42 13.10 -9.54
CA LYS A 192 6.20 12.70 -10.26
C LYS A 192 6.00 13.57 -11.49
N THR A 193 5.95 12.96 -12.67
CA THR A 193 5.64 13.65 -13.93
C THR A 193 4.16 14.03 -13.97
N GLY A 194 3.87 15.28 -14.34
CA GLY A 194 2.49 15.77 -14.46
C GLY A 194 2.36 16.99 -15.37
N PRO A 195 1.12 17.39 -15.71
CA PRO A 195 0.84 18.46 -16.68
C PRO A 195 1.45 19.82 -16.32
N HIS A 196 1.74 20.06 -15.03
CA HIS A 196 2.31 21.32 -14.52
C HIS A 196 3.81 21.23 -14.21
N CYS A 197 4.44 20.07 -14.40
CA CYS A 197 5.89 19.88 -14.26
C CYS A 197 6.37 18.75 -15.19
N PRO A 198 6.53 19.03 -16.49
CA PRO A 198 6.90 18.03 -17.48
C PRO A 198 8.39 17.63 -17.45
N LEU A 199 9.24 18.33 -16.67
CA LEU A 199 10.71 18.26 -16.80
C LEU A 199 11.49 18.00 -15.49
N ALA A 200 10.84 17.60 -14.39
CA ALA A 200 11.59 17.25 -13.19
C ALA A 200 12.37 15.94 -13.44
N ALA A 201 13.68 16.04 -13.67
CA ALA A 201 14.54 14.89 -13.84
C ALA A 201 14.81 14.21 -12.48
N PRO A 202 15.03 12.88 -12.45
CA PRO A 202 15.55 12.22 -11.26
C PRO A 202 16.86 12.85 -10.81
N ARG A 203 17.05 13.01 -9.50
CA ARG A 203 18.25 13.61 -8.91
C ARG A 203 18.96 12.60 -8.02
N ARG A 204 20.28 12.54 -8.15
CA ARG A 204 21.13 11.67 -7.32
C ARG A 204 21.66 12.44 -6.14
N GLU A 205 21.80 11.77 -5.01
CA GLU A 205 22.43 12.32 -3.81
C GLU A 205 23.13 11.23 -3.00
N ILE A 206 24.20 11.62 -2.32
CA ILE A 206 24.82 10.82 -1.27
C ILE A 206 24.15 11.18 0.05
N VAL A 207 23.80 10.18 0.85
CA VAL A 207 23.34 10.38 2.21
C VAL A 207 24.37 9.77 3.16
N VAL A 208 24.89 10.61 4.06
CA VAL A 208 25.91 10.24 5.05
C VAL A 208 25.23 10.18 6.41
N GLN A 209 25.26 9.02 7.03
CA GLN A 209 24.70 8.75 8.36
C GLN A 209 25.84 8.59 9.36
N ASP A 210 25.91 9.51 10.31
CA ASP A 210 26.74 9.38 11.50
C ASP A 210 25.84 8.91 12.65
N VAL A 211 25.82 7.58 12.84
CA VAL A 211 24.94 6.93 13.81
C VAL A 211 25.29 7.33 15.24
N LEU A 212 26.59 7.50 15.52
CA LEU A 212 27.09 7.85 16.84
C LEU A 212 26.70 9.27 17.25
N ASN A 213 26.78 10.22 16.31
CA ASN A 213 26.43 11.61 16.55
C ASN A 213 24.95 11.94 16.27
N GLY A 214 24.14 10.96 15.84
CA GLY A 214 22.73 11.19 15.58
C GLY A 214 22.48 12.12 14.39
N THR A 215 23.37 12.15 13.39
CA THR A 215 23.26 13.06 12.25
C THR A 215 23.12 12.32 10.93
N VAL A 216 22.30 12.87 10.03
CA VAL A 216 22.20 12.42 8.64
C VAL A 216 22.29 13.62 7.71
N THR A 217 23.23 13.58 6.77
CA THR A 217 23.49 14.66 5.83
C THR A 217 23.17 14.22 4.41
N PHE A 218 22.44 15.04 3.68
CA PHE A 218 22.03 14.81 2.29
C PHE A 218 22.85 15.72 1.38
N LEU A 219 23.55 15.10 0.43
CA LEU A 219 24.56 15.70 -0.44
C LEU A 219 24.16 15.51 -1.91
N PRO A 220 23.58 16.53 -2.56
CA PRO A 220 23.25 16.50 -3.98
C PRO A 220 24.45 16.14 -4.87
N LEU A 221 24.18 15.44 -5.97
CA LEU A 221 25.16 15.13 -7.00
C LEU A 221 24.82 15.83 -8.31
N GLU A 222 25.85 16.42 -8.93
CA GLU A 222 25.82 16.98 -10.27
C GLU A 222 26.57 16.03 -11.22
N GLU A 223 26.01 15.79 -12.41
CA GLU A 223 26.66 15.03 -13.47
C GLU A 223 27.07 16.00 -14.57
N ASP A 224 28.36 16.03 -14.93
CA ASP A 224 28.84 16.83 -16.06
C ASP A 224 28.48 16.19 -17.41
N ASP A 225 28.63 16.94 -18.51
CA ASP A 225 28.35 16.46 -19.88
C ASP A 225 29.18 15.23 -20.30
N ARG A 226 30.23 14.89 -19.53
CA ARG A 226 31.08 13.71 -19.72
C ARG A 226 30.71 12.55 -18.78
N GLY A 227 29.64 12.68 -17.99
CA GLY A 227 29.15 11.68 -17.05
C GLY A 227 29.93 11.62 -15.72
N ASN A 228 30.81 12.59 -15.43
CA ASN A 228 31.50 12.66 -14.14
C ASN A 228 30.56 13.20 -13.08
N VAL A 229 30.50 12.48 -11.96
CA VAL A 229 29.60 12.80 -10.86
C VAL A 229 30.37 13.50 -9.75
N LYS A 230 29.91 14.67 -9.31
CA LYS A 230 30.52 15.45 -8.23
C LYS A 230 29.48 15.87 -7.19
N VAL A 231 29.89 15.92 -5.93
CA VAL A 231 29.04 16.49 -4.86
C VAL A 231 28.89 17.98 -5.06
N GLU A 232 27.64 18.42 -5.17
CA GLU A 232 27.27 19.82 -5.22
C GLU A 232 27.27 20.39 -3.79
N MET A 233 27.71 21.64 -3.66
CA MET A 233 27.74 22.34 -2.37
C MET A 233 26.46 23.16 -2.14
N SER A 234 25.58 23.23 -3.14
CA SER A 234 24.25 23.81 -3.05
C SER A 234 23.29 22.77 -2.47
N ASN A 235 22.15 23.20 -1.93
CA ASN A 235 21.05 22.31 -1.53
C ASN A 235 21.40 21.20 -0.51
N VAL A 236 22.55 21.31 0.16
CA VAL A 236 22.99 20.40 1.21
C VAL A 236 22.26 20.70 2.52
N TYR A 237 21.71 19.67 3.15
CA TYR A 237 21.07 19.80 4.47
C TYR A 237 21.36 18.59 5.36
N GLN A 238 21.25 18.81 6.66
CA GLN A 238 21.49 17.82 7.70
C GLN A 238 20.28 17.76 8.64
N VAL A 239 19.87 16.55 9.01
CA VAL A 239 18.94 16.31 10.12
C VAL A 239 19.74 15.80 11.30
N ARG A 240 19.54 16.42 12.47
CA ARG A 240 20.30 16.12 13.69
C ARG A 240 19.36 15.79 14.84
N LEU A 241 19.62 14.68 15.53
CA LEU A 241 19.06 14.38 16.84
C LEU A 241 20.01 14.91 17.92
N SER A 242 19.48 15.65 18.88
CA SER A 242 20.23 16.14 20.04
C SER A 242 19.41 15.96 21.31
N GLN A 243 20.08 15.84 22.45
CA GLN A 243 19.43 15.75 23.76
C GLN A 243 19.91 16.89 24.63
N SER A 244 18.99 17.59 25.29
CA SER A 244 19.28 18.67 26.24
C SER A 244 18.34 18.56 27.43
N GLN A 245 18.88 18.52 28.65
CA GLN A 245 18.09 18.48 29.91
C GLN A 245 16.96 17.44 29.88
N GLU A 246 17.28 16.21 29.46
CA GLU A 246 16.35 15.06 29.30
C GLU A 246 15.31 15.17 28.17
N GLU A 247 15.21 16.29 27.47
CA GLU A 247 14.38 16.43 26.27
C GLU A 247 15.17 16.13 24.99
N TRP A 248 14.52 15.43 24.06
CA TRP A 248 15.07 15.17 22.73
C TRP A 248 14.63 16.25 21.75
N PHE A 249 15.54 16.65 20.86
CA PHE A 249 15.30 17.64 19.81
C PHE A 249 15.73 17.09 18.47
N ILE A 250 14.89 17.28 17.46
CA ILE A 250 15.28 17.11 16.06
C ILE A 250 15.46 18.50 15.47
N SER A 251 16.60 18.73 14.82
CA SER A 251 16.92 19.98 14.11
C SER A 251 17.18 19.69 12.63
N ILE A 252 16.82 20.62 11.75
CA ILE A 252 17.26 20.66 10.35
C ILE A 252 18.22 21.83 10.17
N LEU A 253 19.37 21.55 9.59
CA LEU A 253 20.40 22.52 9.27
C LEU A 253 20.63 22.56 7.76
N ILE A 254 20.80 23.74 7.18
CA ILE A 254 21.17 23.92 5.77
C ILE A 254 22.61 24.43 5.70
N PHE A 255 23.42 23.79 4.85
CA PHE A 255 24.75 24.26 4.50
C PHE A 255 24.61 25.37 3.46
N CYS A 256 25.24 26.54 3.72
CA CYS A 256 25.12 27.74 2.90
C CYS A 256 23.68 28.03 2.41
N PRO A 257 22.75 28.47 3.27
CA PRO A 257 21.36 28.75 2.89
C PRO A 257 21.20 29.68 1.67
N GLU A 258 22.14 30.59 1.48
CA GLU A 258 22.25 31.48 0.32
C GLU A 258 22.45 30.74 -1.03
N LYS A 259 22.91 29.49 -0.99
CA LYS A 259 23.06 28.58 -2.14
C LYS A 259 21.91 27.57 -2.25
N TRP A 260 20.78 27.79 -1.57
CA TRP A 260 19.63 26.89 -1.70
C TRP A 260 18.78 27.20 -2.93
N HIS A 261 18.74 26.29 -3.89
CA HIS A 261 17.92 26.40 -5.09
C HIS A 261 16.70 25.49 -5.00
N SER A 262 15.51 26.07 -4.79
CA SER A 262 14.27 25.30 -4.69
C SER A 262 13.67 25.02 -6.06
N ASP A 263 13.65 23.76 -6.50
CA ASP A 263 12.80 23.30 -7.62
C ASP A 263 11.35 23.06 -7.19
N GLY A 264 11.08 23.11 -5.87
CA GLY A 264 9.76 22.90 -5.30
C GLY A 264 9.30 21.44 -5.31
N ILE A 265 10.10 20.48 -5.77
CA ILE A 265 9.77 19.06 -5.82
C ILE A 265 10.82 18.23 -5.11
N VAL A 266 12.01 18.07 -5.70
CA VAL A 266 13.11 17.30 -5.09
C VAL A 266 13.76 18.13 -3.99
N TYR A 267 14.00 19.41 -4.29
CA TYR A 267 14.49 20.41 -3.37
C TYR A 267 13.35 21.39 -3.04
N PRO A 268 12.55 21.08 -2.00
CA PRO A 268 11.43 21.93 -1.62
C PRO A 268 11.93 23.27 -1.05
N LYS A 269 11.01 24.22 -0.85
CA LYS A 269 11.31 25.47 -0.14
C LYS A 269 11.81 25.16 1.28
N PRO A 270 12.79 25.88 1.84
CA PRO A 270 13.27 25.65 3.20
C PRO A 270 12.16 25.65 4.26
N ALA A 271 11.15 26.52 4.11
CA ALA A 271 9.97 26.53 4.98
C ALA A 271 9.23 25.17 5.02
N TRP A 272 9.15 24.47 3.89
CA TRP A 272 8.51 23.15 3.83
C TRP A 272 9.32 22.09 4.59
N LEU A 273 10.65 22.17 4.60
CA LEU A 273 11.48 21.27 5.41
C LEU A 273 11.16 21.42 6.90
N VAL A 274 10.91 22.64 7.35
CA VAL A 274 10.62 22.95 8.76
C VAL A 274 9.17 22.64 9.13
N GLU A 275 8.21 23.04 8.30
CA GLU A 275 6.79 22.90 8.62
C GLU A 275 6.29 21.46 8.44
N GLU A 276 6.74 20.77 7.38
CA GLU A 276 6.22 19.46 7.02
C GLU A 276 7.18 18.33 7.40
N LEU A 277 8.43 18.37 6.92
CA LEU A 277 9.37 17.26 7.12
C LEU A 277 9.74 17.12 8.60
N LEU A 278 10.12 18.21 9.27
CA LEU A 278 10.52 18.19 10.67
C LEU A 278 9.39 17.69 11.59
N ALA A 279 8.15 18.19 11.38
CA ALA A 279 6.98 17.75 12.14
C ALA A 279 6.66 16.26 11.92
N ARG A 280 6.86 15.74 10.70
CA ARG A 280 6.68 14.30 10.39
C ARG A 280 7.78 13.46 11.03
N LEU A 281 9.04 13.88 10.96
CA LEU A 281 10.16 13.17 11.58
C LEU A 281 9.97 13.05 13.09
N ALA A 282 9.59 14.14 13.77
CA ALA A 282 9.28 14.11 15.20
C ALA A 282 8.19 13.09 15.54
N ARG A 283 7.08 13.11 14.78
CA ARG A 283 5.97 12.19 14.96
C ARG A 283 6.35 10.73 14.74
N TRP A 284 7.02 10.45 13.62
CA TRP A 284 7.45 9.09 13.26
C TRP A 284 8.50 8.53 14.21
N SER A 285 9.26 9.40 14.90
CA SER A 285 10.29 8.99 15.84
C SER A 285 9.76 8.38 17.13
N VAL A 286 8.49 8.64 17.47
CA VAL A 286 7.83 8.16 18.70
C VAL A 286 6.64 7.26 18.42
N GLU A 287 6.39 6.93 17.16
CA GLU A 287 5.31 6.03 16.75
C GLU A 287 5.81 4.58 16.83
N SER A 288 5.18 3.74 17.66
CA SER A 288 5.62 2.35 17.87
C SER A 288 5.42 1.52 16.60
N LYS A 289 6.49 1.34 15.85
CA LYS A 289 6.59 0.64 14.56
C LYS A 289 6.50 -0.90 14.67
N ARG A 290 5.43 -1.43 15.25
CA ARG A 290 5.01 -2.81 14.92
C ARG A 290 3.79 -2.75 14.03
N SER A 291 4.01 -2.34 12.78
CA SER A 291 3.02 -2.66 11.76
C SER A 291 2.86 -4.16 11.71
N GLY A 292 1.64 -4.67 11.87
CA GLY A 292 1.39 -6.09 11.63
C GLY A 292 1.63 -6.51 10.18
N PHE A 293 1.84 -5.57 9.24
CA PHE A 293 1.89 -5.76 7.79
C PHE A 293 3.31 -5.65 7.23
N LYS A 294 3.62 -6.47 6.22
CA LYS A 294 4.88 -6.38 5.47
C LYS A 294 4.99 -5.06 4.69
N SER A 295 6.23 -4.72 4.30
CA SER A 295 6.50 -3.56 3.44
C SER A 295 5.77 -3.66 2.09
N THR A 296 5.51 -2.51 1.47
CA THR A 296 4.83 -2.43 0.17
C THR A 296 5.75 -2.88 -0.95
N LEU A 297 5.28 -3.80 -1.80
CA LEU A 297 6.03 -4.40 -2.91
C LEU A 297 7.34 -5.03 -2.44
N SER A 298 7.28 -5.76 -1.32
CA SER A 298 8.44 -6.40 -0.70
C SER A 298 8.92 -7.66 -1.42
N LEU A 299 8.06 -8.29 -2.25
CA LEU A 299 8.40 -9.52 -2.96
C LEU A 299 8.85 -9.29 -4.41
N ILE A 300 8.81 -8.06 -4.92
CA ILE A 300 9.17 -7.75 -6.31
C ILE A 300 10.00 -6.47 -6.39
N SER A 301 10.74 -6.29 -7.50
CA SER A 301 11.47 -5.04 -7.74
C SER A 301 10.53 -3.83 -7.91
N ILE A 302 10.66 -2.84 -7.03
CA ILE A 302 9.91 -1.57 -7.09
C ILE A 302 10.16 -0.82 -8.40
N ILE A 303 11.38 -0.90 -8.95
CA ILE A 303 11.76 -0.24 -10.19
C ILE A 303 11.03 -0.89 -11.38
N LYS A 304 11.12 -2.22 -11.48
CA LYS A 304 10.40 -2.98 -12.52
C LYS A 304 8.91 -2.74 -12.43
N TYR A 305 8.34 -2.82 -11.22
CA TYR A 305 6.93 -2.51 -10.98
C TYR A 305 6.56 -1.11 -11.46
N SER A 306 7.32 -0.08 -11.08
CA SER A 306 6.99 1.31 -11.43
C SER A 306 7.03 1.53 -12.95
N LYS A 307 8.01 0.95 -13.63
CA LYS A 307 8.11 1.01 -15.10
C LYS A 307 6.95 0.28 -15.78
N THR A 308 6.68 -0.96 -15.37
CA THR A 308 5.60 -1.78 -15.94
C THR A 308 4.23 -1.17 -15.67
N TYR A 309 4.00 -0.64 -14.47
CA TYR A 309 2.77 0.05 -14.13
C TYR A 309 2.54 1.28 -15.00
N GLN A 310 3.55 2.14 -15.22
CA GLN A 310 3.38 3.32 -16.09
C GLN A 310 3.11 2.92 -17.53
N MET A 311 3.82 1.91 -18.05
CA MET A 311 3.60 1.38 -19.39
C MET A 311 2.17 0.84 -19.57
N LEU A 312 1.70 0.00 -18.64
CA LEU A 312 0.33 -0.53 -18.69
C LEU A 312 -0.71 0.57 -18.48
N LYS A 313 -0.46 1.50 -17.56
CA LYS A 313 -1.36 2.63 -17.31
C LYS A 313 -1.58 3.45 -18.58
N GLU A 314 -0.51 3.75 -19.31
CA GLU A 314 -0.59 4.48 -20.58
C GLU A 314 -1.32 3.65 -21.64
N LYS A 315 -1.03 2.35 -21.75
CA LYS A 315 -1.66 1.43 -22.72
C LYS A 315 -3.17 1.29 -22.51
N TYR A 316 -3.62 1.26 -21.25
CA TYR A 316 -5.02 1.01 -20.89
C TYR A 316 -5.78 2.28 -20.46
N LYS A 317 -5.18 3.47 -20.60
CA LYS A 317 -5.80 4.74 -20.18
C LYS A 317 -7.17 5.00 -20.84
N ASP A 318 -7.33 4.59 -22.10
CA ASP A 318 -8.57 4.84 -22.84
C ASP A 318 -9.73 3.96 -22.35
N MET A 319 -9.44 2.86 -21.65
CA MET A 319 -10.45 2.02 -20.98
C MET A 319 -11.27 2.81 -19.95
N VAL A 320 -10.66 3.84 -19.34
CA VAL A 320 -11.36 4.74 -18.40
C VAL A 320 -12.47 5.52 -19.09
N LYS A 321 -12.28 5.90 -20.36
CA LYS A 321 -13.23 6.72 -21.12
C LYS A 321 -14.43 5.92 -21.61
N VAL A 322 -14.24 4.63 -21.88
CA VAL A 322 -15.26 3.75 -22.46
C VAL A 322 -15.85 2.77 -21.46
N TRP A 323 -15.65 3.01 -20.16
CA TRP A 323 -16.07 2.11 -19.09
C TRP A 323 -17.61 2.01 -18.99
N PRO A 324 -18.21 0.83 -19.26
CA PRO A 324 -19.66 0.69 -19.33
C PRO A 324 -20.31 0.33 -17.97
N GLU A 325 -19.50 0.09 -16.93
CA GLU A 325 -19.98 -0.31 -15.61
C GLU A 325 -20.27 0.92 -14.74
N VAL A 326 -21.15 0.73 -13.74
CA VAL A 326 -21.56 1.81 -12.80
C VAL A 326 -20.50 2.18 -11.76
N THR A 327 -19.34 1.53 -11.80
CA THR A 327 -18.22 1.75 -10.89
C THR A 327 -17.33 2.89 -11.37
N ASP A 328 -16.57 3.49 -10.44
CA ASP A 328 -15.58 4.51 -10.77
C ASP A 328 -14.49 3.95 -11.70
N PRO A 329 -14.40 4.40 -12.96
CA PRO A 329 -13.47 3.83 -13.92
C PRO A 329 -12.01 4.10 -13.55
N GLU A 330 -11.68 5.27 -13.00
CA GLU A 330 -10.29 5.60 -12.64
C GLU A 330 -9.80 4.68 -11.52
N LYS A 331 -10.66 4.44 -10.52
CA LYS A 331 -10.31 3.55 -9.41
C LYS A 331 -10.14 2.10 -9.89
N PHE A 332 -11.10 1.55 -10.61
CA PHE A 332 -11.12 0.12 -10.94
C PHE A 332 -10.12 -0.23 -12.05
N VAL A 333 -10.00 0.61 -13.09
CA VAL A 333 -9.04 0.37 -14.17
C VAL A 333 -7.61 0.40 -13.64
N TYR A 334 -7.25 1.43 -12.86
CA TYR A 334 -5.89 1.55 -12.38
C TYR A 334 -5.55 0.61 -11.22
N GLU A 335 -6.55 0.08 -10.51
CA GLU A 335 -6.38 -1.02 -9.55
C GLU A 335 -6.00 -2.32 -10.27
N ASP A 336 -6.75 -2.73 -11.30
CA ASP A 336 -6.44 -3.94 -12.08
C ASP A 336 -5.13 -3.81 -12.86
N VAL A 337 -4.81 -2.62 -13.38
CA VAL A 337 -3.48 -2.34 -14.01
C VAL A 337 -2.33 -2.51 -13.01
N ALA A 338 -2.51 -2.07 -11.76
CA ALA A 338 -1.51 -2.24 -10.71
C ALA A 338 -1.35 -3.70 -10.29
N ILE A 339 -2.45 -4.45 -10.19
CA ILE A 339 -2.41 -5.90 -9.90
C ILE A 339 -1.75 -6.66 -11.04
N ALA A 340 -2.08 -6.34 -12.30
CA ALA A 340 -1.45 -6.94 -13.48
C ALA A 340 0.05 -6.66 -13.52
N ALA A 341 0.47 -5.40 -13.28
CA ALA A 341 1.89 -5.05 -13.20
C ALA A 341 2.63 -5.88 -12.15
N TYR A 342 2.02 -6.08 -10.98
CA TYR A 342 2.59 -6.91 -9.92
C TYR A 342 2.77 -8.36 -10.35
N LEU A 343 1.71 -8.98 -10.90
CA LEU A 343 1.73 -10.38 -11.33
C LEU A 343 2.71 -10.64 -12.47
N LEU A 344 2.81 -9.74 -13.44
CA LEU A 344 3.75 -9.88 -14.56
C LEU A 344 5.21 -9.89 -14.08
N ILE A 345 5.57 -9.02 -13.14
CA ILE A 345 6.92 -9.01 -12.57
C ILE A 345 7.18 -10.27 -11.73
N LEU A 346 6.21 -10.64 -10.89
CA LEU A 346 6.28 -11.87 -10.08
C LEU A 346 6.50 -13.11 -10.97
N TRP A 347 5.79 -13.20 -12.09
CA TRP A 347 5.88 -14.30 -13.05
C TRP A 347 7.15 -14.25 -13.89
N GLU A 348 7.64 -13.07 -14.27
CA GLU A 348 8.94 -12.92 -14.93
C GLU A 348 10.07 -13.45 -14.04
N GLU A 349 10.09 -13.04 -12.77
CA GLU A 349 11.08 -13.50 -11.78
C GLU A 349 10.97 -15.02 -11.56
N GLU A 350 9.75 -15.55 -11.42
CA GLU A 350 9.52 -17.00 -11.28
C GLU A 350 10.02 -17.80 -12.50
N ARG A 351 9.81 -17.29 -13.73
CA ARG A 351 10.32 -17.95 -14.94
C ARG A 351 11.83 -17.98 -14.96
N ALA A 352 12.47 -16.86 -14.61
CA ALA A 352 13.92 -16.77 -14.55
C ALA A 352 14.50 -17.74 -13.52
N GLU A 353 13.93 -17.80 -12.32
CA GLU A 353 14.35 -18.72 -11.25
C GLU A 353 14.23 -20.20 -11.66
N ARG A 354 13.21 -20.54 -12.47
CA ARG A 354 12.94 -21.91 -12.89
C ARG A 354 13.53 -22.27 -14.26
N GLY A 355 14.20 -21.34 -14.93
CA GLY A 355 14.72 -21.54 -16.29
C GLY A 355 13.64 -21.81 -17.33
N LEU A 356 12.44 -21.24 -17.16
CA LEU A 356 11.28 -21.46 -18.04
C LEU A 356 11.21 -20.38 -19.13
N MET A 357 11.01 -20.81 -20.37
CA MET A 357 10.80 -19.88 -21.50
C MET A 357 9.31 -19.54 -21.70
N ALA A 358 8.42 -20.52 -21.47
CA ALA A 358 6.98 -20.37 -21.65
C ALA A 358 6.38 -19.44 -20.58
N LYS A 359 5.39 -18.63 -20.98
CA LYS A 359 4.63 -17.76 -20.07
C LYS A 359 3.65 -18.60 -19.22
N GLN A 360 3.50 -18.21 -17.95
CA GLN A 360 2.60 -18.87 -17.02
C GLN A 360 1.16 -18.85 -17.49
N SER A 361 0.48 -19.99 -17.31
CA SER A 361 -0.95 -20.12 -17.49
C SER A 361 -1.73 -19.74 -16.23
N PHE A 362 -2.92 -19.18 -16.36
CA PHE A 362 -3.72 -18.76 -15.20
C PHE A 362 -5.23 -18.97 -15.34
N VAL A 363 -5.91 -19.06 -14.19
CA VAL A 363 -7.36 -18.94 -14.09
C VAL A 363 -7.71 -17.95 -12.98
N ASP A 364 -8.50 -16.92 -13.29
CA ASP A 364 -9.01 -15.95 -12.31
C ASP A 364 -10.42 -16.35 -11.84
N LEU A 365 -10.56 -16.67 -10.56
CA LEU A 365 -11.78 -17.19 -9.94
C LEU A 365 -12.55 -16.07 -9.26
N GLY A 366 -13.75 -15.78 -9.76
CA GLY A 366 -14.53 -14.60 -9.39
C GLY A 366 -13.99 -13.34 -10.08
N CYS A 367 -13.70 -13.42 -11.39
CA CYS A 367 -13.01 -12.38 -12.15
C CYS A 367 -13.81 -11.08 -12.35
N GLY A 368 -15.11 -11.06 -12.00
CA GLY A 368 -15.95 -9.87 -12.03
C GLY A 368 -15.96 -9.17 -13.39
N ASN A 369 -15.36 -7.97 -13.45
CA ASN A 369 -15.30 -7.17 -14.67
C ASN A 369 -14.44 -7.84 -15.77
N GLY A 370 -13.53 -8.76 -15.44
CA GLY A 370 -12.66 -9.44 -16.41
C GLY A 370 -11.49 -8.60 -16.94
N LEU A 371 -11.27 -7.38 -16.47
CA LEU A 371 -10.21 -6.50 -16.95
C LEU A 371 -8.82 -7.05 -16.62
N LEU A 372 -8.62 -7.61 -15.42
CA LEU A 372 -7.35 -8.25 -15.07
C LEU A 372 -7.01 -9.39 -16.04
N VAL A 373 -7.99 -10.23 -16.37
CA VAL A 373 -7.85 -11.31 -17.36
C VAL A 373 -7.52 -10.74 -18.73
N HIS A 374 -8.23 -9.71 -19.17
CA HIS A 374 -7.97 -9.03 -20.44
C HIS A 374 -6.53 -8.51 -20.54
N ILE A 375 -6.02 -7.87 -19.49
CA ILE A 375 -4.66 -7.35 -19.46
C ILE A 375 -3.66 -8.51 -19.54
N LEU A 376 -3.75 -9.50 -18.65
CA LEU A 376 -2.79 -10.61 -18.60
C LEU A 376 -2.78 -11.43 -19.91
N SER A 377 -3.95 -11.70 -20.49
CA SER A 377 -4.06 -12.39 -21.79
C SER A 377 -3.48 -11.58 -22.93
N THR A 378 -3.71 -10.26 -22.95
CA THR A 378 -3.13 -9.35 -23.96
C THR A 378 -1.62 -9.22 -23.82
N GLU A 379 -1.09 -9.31 -22.59
CA GLU A 379 0.34 -9.41 -22.33
C GLU A 379 0.91 -10.81 -22.64
N GLY A 380 0.10 -11.72 -23.21
CA GLY A 380 0.53 -13.00 -23.77
C GLY A 380 0.54 -14.17 -22.80
N HIS A 381 -0.08 -14.04 -21.62
CA HIS A 381 -0.25 -15.15 -20.69
C HIS A 381 -1.52 -15.95 -21.03
N PRO A 382 -1.45 -17.26 -21.28
CA PRO A 382 -2.64 -18.05 -21.58
C PRO A 382 -3.51 -18.20 -20.33
N GLY A 383 -4.78 -17.80 -20.41
CA GLY A 383 -5.65 -17.92 -19.25
C GLY A 383 -7.09 -17.55 -19.53
N ARG A 384 -7.90 -17.71 -18.48
CA ARG A 384 -9.33 -17.37 -18.52
C ARG A 384 -9.84 -16.87 -17.18
N GLY A 385 -10.93 -16.13 -17.20
CA GLY A 385 -11.67 -15.71 -16.01
C GLY A 385 -12.99 -16.45 -15.90
N ILE A 386 -13.36 -16.83 -14.68
CA ILE A 386 -14.66 -17.42 -14.40
C ILE A 386 -15.36 -16.58 -13.35
N ASP A 387 -16.55 -16.08 -13.66
CA ASP A 387 -17.41 -15.39 -12.70
C ASP A 387 -18.82 -15.96 -12.76
N VAL A 388 -19.53 -15.94 -11.63
CA VAL A 388 -20.92 -16.39 -11.59
C VAL A 388 -21.85 -15.51 -12.43
N ARG A 389 -21.42 -14.29 -12.78
CA ARG A 389 -22.20 -13.35 -13.59
C ARG A 389 -21.37 -12.74 -14.72
N ARG A 390 -21.94 -12.78 -15.92
CA ARG A 390 -21.42 -11.99 -17.05
C ARG A 390 -21.60 -10.48 -16.78
N ARG A 391 -20.58 -9.67 -17.07
CA ARG A 391 -20.62 -8.20 -17.01
C ARG A 391 -20.75 -7.59 -18.40
N LYS A 392 -21.23 -6.35 -18.49
CA LYS A 392 -21.44 -5.67 -19.78
C LYS A 392 -20.13 -5.40 -20.49
N ILE A 393 -19.09 -5.08 -19.72
CA ILE A 393 -17.75 -4.84 -20.24
C ILE A 393 -17.14 -6.06 -20.97
N TRP A 394 -17.63 -7.27 -20.72
CA TRP A 394 -17.10 -8.48 -21.37
C TRP A 394 -17.29 -8.44 -22.90
N ASP A 395 -18.34 -7.78 -23.38
CA ASP A 395 -18.64 -7.66 -24.81
C ASP A 395 -17.65 -6.72 -25.55
N MET A 396 -16.87 -5.94 -24.79
CA MET A 396 -15.86 -5.03 -25.34
C MET A 396 -14.49 -5.68 -25.52
N TYR A 397 -14.26 -6.84 -24.90
CA TYR A 397 -12.96 -7.49 -24.97
C TYR A 397 -12.82 -8.33 -26.24
N GLY A 398 -11.60 -8.34 -26.79
CA GLY A 398 -11.27 -9.12 -27.99
C GLY A 398 -11.18 -10.63 -27.72
N PRO A 399 -11.08 -11.45 -28.79
CA PRO A 399 -11.11 -12.91 -28.72
C PRO A 399 -9.97 -13.54 -27.90
N GLN A 400 -8.89 -12.79 -27.65
CA GLN A 400 -7.81 -13.17 -26.75
C GLN A 400 -8.25 -13.27 -25.27
N THR A 401 -9.39 -12.71 -24.92
CA THR A 401 -9.90 -12.65 -23.54
C THR A 401 -10.95 -13.72 -23.33
N CYS A 402 -10.56 -14.83 -22.72
CA CYS A 402 -11.48 -15.93 -22.43
C CYS A 402 -12.19 -15.67 -21.08
N LEU A 403 -13.51 -15.45 -21.12
CA LEU A 403 -14.34 -15.22 -19.93
C LEU A 403 -15.54 -16.16 -19.95
N GLU A 404 -15.74 -16.86 -18.84
CA GLU A 404 -16.77 -17.88 -18.67
C GLU A 404 -17.76 -17.47 -17.58
N GLU A 405 -19.05 -17.50 -17.90
CA GLU A 405 -20.10 -17.31 -16.89
C GLU A 405 -20.42 -18.66 -16.24
N GLY A 406 -20.00 -18.85 -14.98
CA GLY A 406 -20.17 -20.11 -14.27
C GLY A 406 -19.97 -19.99 -12.77
N ALA A 407 -20.75 -20.73 -12.00
CA ALA A 407 -20.54 -20.83 -10.56
C ALA A 407 -19.35 -21.74 -10.25
N ILE A 408 -18.44 -21.27 -9.40
CA ILE A 408 -17.35 -22.09 -8.88
C ILE A 408 -17.81 -22.77 -7.60
N THR A 409 -17.85 -24.10 -7.61
CA THR A 409 -18.15 -24.91 -6.42
C THR A 409 -16.89 -25.61 -5.92
N PRO A 410 -16.68 -25.75 -4.60
CA PRO A 410 -15.54 -26.46 -4.04
C PRO A 410 -15.77 -27.97 -4.12
N ASN A 411 -15.59 -28.52 -5.33
CA ASN A 411 -15.65 -29.94 -5.64
C ASN A 411 -14.66 -30.28 -6.77
N ASP A 412 -14.58 -31.56 -7.13
CA ASP A 412 -13.58 -32.06 -8.08
C ASP A 412 -13.83 -31.61 -9.54
N LYS A 413 -15.02 -31.08 -9.85
CA LYS A 413 -15.33 -30.52 -11.18
C LYS A 413 -14.66 -29.19 -11.44
N ASN A 414 -14.29 -28.46 -10.39
CA ASN A 414 -13.67 -27.15 -10.48
C ASN A 414 -12.15 -27.21 -10.24
N LEU A 415 -11.50 -28.29 -10.69
CA LEU A 415 -10.05 -28.47 -10.66
C LEU A 415 -9.41 -28.06 -11.99
N PHE A 416 -8.16 -27.59 -11.91
CA PHE A 416 -7.43 -27.00 -13.03
C PHE A 416 -6.03 -27.64 -13.18
N PRO A 417 -5.92 -28.92 -13.57
CA PRO A 417 -4.67 -29.68 -13.49
C PRO A 417 -3.53 -29.18 -14.40
N HIS A 418 -3.87 -28.42 -15.45
CA HIS A 418 -2.93 -27.90 -16.43
C HIS A 418 -2.65 -26.39 -16.27
N VAL A 419 -3.01 -25.81 -15.11
CA VAL A 419 -2.89 -24.38 -14.86
C VAL A 419 -1.80 -24.10 -13.81
N ASP A 420 -0.92 -23.16 -14.11
CA ASP A 420 0.18 -22.80 -13.21
C ASP A 420 -0.29 -21.97 -12.01
N TRP A 421 -1.25 -21.04 -12.24
CA TRP A 421 -1.70 -20.07 -11.25
C TRP A 421 -3.21 -19.94 -11.15
N LEU A 422 -3.74 -20.00 -9.92
CA LEU A 422 -5.09 -19.55 -9.61
C LEU A 422 -5.06 -18.16 -8.97
N ILE A 423 -5.84 -17.25 -9.52
CA ILE A 423 -5.95 -15.87 -9.06
C ILE A 423 -7.31 -15.70 -8.36
N GLY A 424 -7.28 -14.96 -7.25
CA GLY A 424 -8.45 -14.52 -6.52
C GLY A 424 -8.38 -13.04 -6.23
N ASN A 425 -8.61 -12.21 -7.23
CA ASN A 425 -8.70 -10.76 -7.07
C ASN A 425 -10.07 -10.38 -6.50
N HIS A 426 -10.14 -10.05 -5.21
CA HIS A 426 -11.40 -9.65 -4.57
C HIS A 426 -12.54 -10.69 -4.71
N SER A 427 -12.17 -11.97 -4.65
CA SER A 427 -13.01 -13.14 -4.97
C SER A 427 -14.09 -13.52 -3.93
N ASP A 428 -14.44 -12.61 -3.01
CA ASP A 428 -15.49 -12.78 -2.01
C ASP A 428 -15.47 -14.15 -1.29
N GLU A 429 -16.55 -14.93 -1.37
CA GLU A 429 -16.72 -16.24 -0.73
C GLU A 429 -15.74 -17.31 -1.22
N LEU A 430 -15.12 -17.12 -2.39
CA LEU A 430 -14.12 -18.03 -2.94
C LEU A 430 -12.74 -17.83 -2.32
N THR A 431 -12.47 -16.67 -1.69
CA THR A 431 -11.15 -16.35 -1.12
C THR A 431 -10.52 -17.51 -0.29
N PRO A 432 -11.21 -18.13 0.70
CA PRO A 432 -10.65 -19.25 1.45
C PRO A 432 -10.56 -20.55 0.64
N TRP A 433 -11.33 -20.70 -0.43
CA TRP A 433 -11.33 -21.90 -1.27
C TRP A 433 -10.21 -21.92 -2.30
N ILE A 434 -9.72 -20.76 -2.77
CA ILE A 434 -8.70 -20.70 -3.82
C ILE A 434 -7.41 -21.45 -3.45
N PRO A 435 -6.84 -21.34 -2.23
CA PRO A 435 -5.70 -22.16 -1.84
C PRO A 435 -6.01 -23.66 -1.87
N VAL A 436 -7.23 -24.07 -1.50
CA VAL A 436 -7.66 -25.49 -1.54
C VAL A 436 -7.75 -25.98 -2.98
N ILE A 437 -8.40 -25.22 -3.85
CA ILE A 437 -8.55 -25.56 -5.27
C ILE A 437 -7.19 -25.64 -5.94
N ALA A 438 -6.28 -24.69 -5.68
CA ALA A 438 -4.91 -24.74 -6.19
C ALA A 438 -4.17 -25.99 -5.69
N ALA A 439 -4.32 -26.32 -4.40
CA ALA A 439 -3.68 -27.49 -3.81
C ALA A 439 -4.18 -28.83 -4.35
N ARG A 440 -5.44 -28.91 -4.78
CA ARG A 440 -6.04 -30.12 -5.36
C ARG A 440 -5.94 -30.20 -6.88
N SER A 441 -5.72 -29.06 -7.54
CA SER A 441 -5.62 -29.02 -9.00
C SER A 441 -4.35 -29.70 -9.49
N SER A 442 -3.20 -29.36 -8.92
CA SER A 442 -1.92 -29.99 -9.22
C SER A 442 -0.90 -29.64 -8.14
N TYR A 443 0.05 -30.54 -7.88
CA TYR A 443 1.19 -30.26 -6.98
C TYR A 443 1.93 -28.98 -7.38
N GLY A 444 2.08 -28.75 -8.69
CA GLY A 444 2.73 -27.57 -9.25
C GLY A 444 1.87 -26.31 -9.29
N CYS A 445 0.56 -26.39 -9.06
CA CYS A 445 -0.32 -25.23 -9.13
C CYS A 445 -0.10 -24.28 -7.94
N ARG A 446 -0.07 -22.98 -8.21
CA ARG A 446 0.18 -21.89 -7.26
C ARG A 446 -1.05 -21.02 -7.12
N PHE A 447 -1.07 -20.15 -6.11
CA PHE A 447 -2.16 -19.19 -5.96
C PHE A 447 -1.69 -17.78 -5.62
N PHE A 448 -2.51 -16.82 -6.04
CA PHE A 448 -2.50 -15.44 -5.60
C PHE A 448 -3.91 -15.08 -5.12
N VAL A 449 -4.05 -14.53 -3.92
CA VAL A 449 -5.33 -14.01 -3.44
C VAL A 449 -5.17 -12.60 -2.89
N LEU A 450 -6.12 -11.72 -3.23
CA LEU A 450 -6.24 -10.35 -2.71
C LEU A 450 -7.57 -10.22 -1.93
N PRO A 451 -7.58 -10.53 -0.62
CA PRO A 451 -8.81 -10.60 0.16
C PRO A 451 -9.44 -9.23 0.43
N CYS A 452 -10.72 -9.05 0.11
CA CYS A 452 -11.49 -7.87 0.49
C CYS A 452 -12.66 -8.17 1.43
N CYS A 453 -13.41 -9.24 1.22
CA CYS A 453 -14.58 -9.59 2.03
C CYS A 453 -14.26 -10.71 3.02
N PHE A 454 -14.85 -10.64 4.21
CA PHE A 454 -14.55 -11.58 5.30
C PHE A 454 -15.47 -12.80 5.22
N PHE A 455 -15.04 -13.83 4.50
CA PHE A 455 -15.74 -15.10 4.34
C PHE A 455 -14.90 -16.28 4.87
N GLY A 456 -15.54 -17.16 5.63
CA GLY A 456 -15.05 -18.51 5.88
C GLY A 456 -15.55 -19.48 4.81
N PHE A 457 -15.31 -20.78 4.99
CA PHE A 457 -15.66 -21.80 4.01
C PHE A 457 -17.17 -21.95 3.74
N THR A 458 -18.04 -21.60 4.67
CA THR A 458 -19.51 -21.79 4.56
C THR A 458 -20.32 -20.50 4.73
N GLY A 459 -19.68 -19.33 4.83
CA GLY A 459 -20.38 -18.09 5.11
C GLY A 459 -19.47 -16.98 5.63
N LYS A 460 -20.03 -15.98 6.33
CA LYS A 460 -19.23 -14.87 6.86
C LYS A 460 -18.22 -15.35 7.90
N TYR A 461 -17.00 -14.82 7.83
CA TYR A 461 -15.96 -15.12 8.79
C TYR A 461 -16.29 -14.51 10.16
N SER A 462 -16.36 -15.36 11.17
CA SER A 462 -16.55 -14.94 12.56
C SER A 462 -15.20 -14.69 13.23
N ARG A 463 -15.03 -13.46 13.72
CA ARG A 463 -13.84 -13.03 14.42
C ARG A 463 -13.63 -13.84 15.70
N ARG A 464 -12.39 -14.27 15.94
CA ARG A 464 -11.98 -15.11 17.07
C ARG A 464 -11.22 -14.32 18.14
N GLN A 465 -10.55 -13.22 17.78
CA GLN A 465 -9.67 -12.48 18.70
C GLN A 465 -9.96 -10.98 18.67
N SER A 466 -10.23 -10.38 19.84
CA SER A 466 -10.50 -8.94 19.93
C SER A 466 -9.26 -8.04 19.85
N ARG A 467 -8.04 -8.60 19.95
CA ARG A 467 -6.77 -7.86 20.07
C ARG A 467 -6.20 -7.33 18.73
N LYS A 468 -6.56 -7.92 17.58
CA LYS A 468 -6.05 -7.55 16.24
C LYS A 468 -7.13 -6.87 15.41
N THR A 469 -6.80 -6.04 14.42
CA THR A 469 -7.83 -5.53 13.50
C THR A 469 -8.54 -6.70 12.78
N GLN A 470 -9.82 -6.54 12.44
CA GLN A 470 -10.58 -7.59 11.74
C GLN A 470 -9.90 -8.01 10.43
N TYR A 471 -9.29 -7.06 9.71
CA TYR A 471 -8.58 -7.35 8.47
C TYR A 471 -7.31 -8.16 8.70
N ARG A 472 -6.47 -7.79 9.67
CA ARG A 472 -5.26 -8.57 10.02
C ARG A 472 -5.61 -9.99 10.45
N GLU A 473 -6.61 -10.14 11.32
CA GLU A 473 -7.05 -11.47 11.74
C GLU A 473 -7.56 -12.31 10.55
N TYR A 474 -8.27 -11.69 9.61
CA TYR A 474 -8.73 -12.38 8.42
C TYR A 474 -7.58 -12.81 7.50
N LEU A 475 -6.57 -11.96 7.32
CA LEU A 475 -5.36 -12.32 6.58
C LEU A 475 -4.62 -13.48 7.24
N ASP A 476 -4.53 -13.48 8.57
CA ASP A 476 -3.94 -14.59 9.34
C ASP A 476 -4.73 -15.90 9.10
N PHE A 477 -6.07 -15.82 9.04
CA PHE A 477 -6.92 -16.96 8.70
C PHE A 477 -6.66 -17.48 7.28
N ILE A 478 -6.60 -16.61 6.26
CA ILE A 478 -6.30 -17.06 4.89
C ILE A 478 -4.88 -17.63 4.78
N LYS A 479 -3.92 -17.07 5.52
CA LYS A 479 -2.57 -17.63 5.63
C LYS A 479 -2.57 -19.02 6.27
N GLU A 480 -3.34 -19.21 7.35
CA GLU A 480 -3.54 -20.52 7.98
C GLU A 480 -4.14 -21.52 7.00
N VAL A 481 -5.13 -21.11 6.19
CA VAL A 481 -5.70 -21.96 5.13
C VAL A 481 -4.64 -22.38 4.12
N GLY A 482 -3.81 -21.45 3.62
CA GLY A 482 -2.74 -21.78 2.68
C GLY A 482 -1.69 -22.73 3.27
N LEU A 483 -1.32 -22.54 4.54
CA LEU A 483 -0.42 -23.44 5.27
C LEU A 483 -1.02 -24.83 5.44
N ALA A 484 -2.30 -24.93 5.80
CA ALA A 484 -3.02 -26.20 5.90
C ALA A 484 -3.19 -26.91 4.54
N CYS A 485 -3.13 -26.15 3.44
CA CYS A 485 -3.06 -26.69 2.09
C CYS A 485 -1.63 -27.08 1.66
N GLY A 486 -0.65 -26.97 2.58
CA GLY A 486 0.74 -27.35 2.38
C GLY A 486 1.53 -26.39 1.49
N PHE A 487 1.18 -25.10 1.47
CA PHE A 487 1.95 -24.08 0.77
C PHE A 487 2.89 -23.31 1.71
N HIS A 488 4.05 -22.93 1.20
CA HIS A 488 4.77 -21.78 1.74
C HIS A 488 4.03 -20.50 1.33
N VAL A 489 3.38 -19.86 2.29
CA VAL A 489 2.56 -18.66 2.05
C VAL A 489 3.35 -17.40 2.34
N GLU A 490 3.59 -16.61 1.30
CA GLU A 490 4.14 -15.27 1.38
C GLU A 490 3.03 -14.23 1.45
N GLU A 491 3.29 -13.13 2.15
CA GLU A 491 2.42 -11.95 2.22
C GLU A 491 3.16 -10.79 1.56
N ASP A 492 2.44 -9.94 0.83
CA ASP A 492 2.93 -8.66 0.34
C ASP A 492 1.84 -7.58 0.36
N CYS A 493 2.24 -6.32 0.34
CA CYS A 493 1.34 -5.17 0.24
C CYS A 493 1.43 -4.55 -1.17
N LEU A 494 0.32 -4.52 -1.90
CA LEU A 494 0.23 -3.92 -3.24
C LEU A 494 0.14 -2.38 -3.18
N ARG A 495 0.55 -1.73 -4.28
CA ARG A 495 0.38 -0.28 -4.48
C ARG A 495 -0.89 0.00 -5.31
N ILE A 496 -2.05 -0.19 -4.67
CA ILE A 496 -3.38 0.01 -5.25
C ILE A 496 -4.20 1.05 -4.44
N PRO A 497 -5.24 1.68 -5.03
CA PRO A 497 -6.11 2.65 -4.34
C PRO A 497 -7.15 1.96 -3.42
N SER A 498 -6.68 1.06 -2.55
CA SER A 498 -7.52 0.29 -1.60
C SER A 498 -6.88 0.21 -0.21
N THR A 499 -7.74 0.19 0.81
CA THR A 499 -7.33 -0.09 2.20
C THR A 499 -7.10 -1.60 2.43
N LYS A 500 -7.63 -2.45 1.54
CA LYS A 500 -7.47 -3.91 1.57
C LYS A 500 -6.54 -4.35 0.46
N ARG A 501 -5.27 -3.99 0.63
CA ARG A 501 -4.20 -4.10 -0.38
C ARG A 501 -3.19 -5.21 -0.14
N VAL A 502 -3.44 -6.08 0.84
CA VAL A 502 -2.51 -7.15 1.22
C VAL A 502 -2.87 -8.40 0.45
N CYS A 503 -1.92 -8.94 -0.32
CA CYS A 503 -2.08 -10.20 -1.03
C CYS A 503 -1.35 -11.33 -0.30
N LEU A 504 -1.82 -12.56 -0.53
CA LEU A 504 -1.20 -13.80 -0.06
C LEU A 504 -0.89 -14.69 -1.26
N ILE A 505 0.31 -15.27 -1.27
CA ILE A 505 0.88 -15.97 -2.43
C ILE A 505 1.41 -17.33 -1.97
N GLY A 506 0.99 -18.41 -2.62
CA GLY A 506 1.54 -19.76 -2.42
C GLY A 506 2.41 -20.19 -3.59
N LYS A 507 3.74 -20.08 -3.47
CA LYS A 507 4.69 -20.37 -4.57
C LYS A 507 5.23 -21.80 -4.60
N SER A 508 5.33 -22.44 -3.44
CA SER A 508 5.97 -23.75 -3.28
C SER A 508 5.29 -24.57 -2.17
N ARG A 509 5.60 -25.86 -2.13
CA ARG A 509 5.02 -26.83 -1.18
C ARG A 509 5.91 -27.01 0.03
N THR A 510 5.30 -27.24 1.19
CA THR A 510 5.99 -27.55 2.46
C THR A 510 6.36 -29.03 2.61
N TYR A 511 6.06 -29.83 1.59
CA TYR A 511 6.22 -31.28 1.56
C TYR A 511 6.71 -31.70 0.17
N SER A 512 7.22 -32.93 0.03
CA SER A 512 7.66 -33.47 -1.25
C SER A 512 6.48 -34.05 -2.05
N PRO A 513 6.59 -34.25 -3.38
CA PRO A 513 5.50 -34.78 -4.20
C PRO A 513 4.93 -36.11 -3.71
N ALA A 514 5.77 -36.98 -3.13
CA ALA A 514 5.35 -38.27 -2.58
C ALA A 514 4.39 -38.14 -1.38
N GLY A 515 4.37 -36.99 -0.70
CA GLY A 515 3.52 -36.72 0.46
C GLY A 515 2.10 -36.25 0.13
N GLU A 516 1.72 -36.08 -1.15
CA GLU A 516 0.42 -35.49 -1.53
C GLU A 516 -0.77 -36.21 -0.90
N GLY A 517 -0.78 -37.55 -0.86
CA GLY A 517 -1.89 -38.31 -0.28
C GLY A 517 -2.14 -37.97 1.19
N SER A 518 -1.07 -37.97 2.02
CA SER A 518 -1.18 -37.62 3.43
C SER A 518 -1.55 -36.14 3.62
N MET A 519 -1.02 -35.25 2.78
CA MET A 519 -1.36 -33.83 2.85
C MET A 519 -2.79 -33.53 2.43
N ASP A 520 -3.36 -34.24 1.45
CA ASP A 520 -4.76 -34.08 1.08
C ASP A 520 -5.72 -34.59 2.17
N GLU A 521 -5.34 -35.66 2.89
CA GLU A 521 -6.07 -36.09 4.10
C GLU A 521 -6.08 -34.99 5.17
N GLN A 522 -4.91 -34.41 5.48
CA GLN A 522 -4.81 -33.31 6.45
C GLN A 522 -5.61 -32.07 5.99
N ARG A 523 -5.53 -31.73 4.70
CA ARG A 523 -6.31 -30.65 4.07
C ARG A 523 -7.82 -30.90 4.25
N THR A 524 -8.27 -32.12 3.99
CA THR A 524 -9.67 -32.55 4.16
C THR A 524 -10.11 -32.42 5.62
N GLN A 525 -9.30 -32.90 6.57
CA GLN A 525 -9.58 -32.79 8.00
C GLN A 525 -9.65 -31.33 8.45
N TYR A 526 -8.72 -30.49 7.99
CA TYR A 526 -8.73 -29.06 8.29
C TYR A 526 -10.02 -28.39 7.81
N ILE A 527 -10.41 -28.58 6.54
CA ILE A 527 -11.65 -28.00 5.99
C ILE A 527 -12.87 -28.45 6.79
N ASN A 528 -12.97 -29.75 7.10
CA ASN A 528 -14.07 -30.31 7.88
C ASN A 528 -14.12 -29.76 9.32
N SER A 529 -12.97 -29.51 9.95
CA SER A 529 -12.89 -28.89 11.29
C SER A 529 -13.47 -27.47 11.34
N ARG A 530 -13.64 -26.82 10.18
CA ARG A 530 -14.16 -25.45 10.06
C ARG A 530 -15.66 -25.38 9.80
N ARG A 531 -16.39 -26.50 9.81
CA ARG A 531 -17.87 -26.48 9.83
C ARG A 531 -18.30 -25.62 11.03
N GLY A 532 -19.02 -24.52 10.76
CA GLY A 532 -19.64 -23.75 11.84
C GLY A 532 -20.52 -24.66 12.67
N ARG A 533 -20.56 -24.48 14.00
CA ARG A 533 -21.62 -25.08 14.81
C ARG A 533 -22.95 -24.61 14.20
N PRO A 534 -23.88 -25.51 13.83
CA PRO A 534 -25.19 -25.09 13.39
C PRO A 534 -25.79 -24.19 14.46
N MET A 535 -26.21 -22.98 14.11
CA MET A 535 -27.24 -22.32 14.92
C MET A 535 -28.47 -23.20 14.78
N SER A 536 -28.77 -23.99 15.81
CA SER A 536 -30.10 -24.57 15.93
C SER A 536 -31.11 -23.43 15.86
N PRO A 537 -32.19 -23.56 15.07
CA PRO A 537 -33.30 -22.63 15.20
C PRO A 537 -33.78 -22.62 16.65
N PRO A 538 -34.15 -21.47 17.23
CA PRO A 538 -34.69 -21.43 18.57
C PRO A 538 -36.04 -22.17 18.54
N GLY A 539 -36.06 -23.41 19.04
CA GLY A 539 -37.32 -24.13 19.26
C GLY A 539 -37.38 -25.63 18.98
N GLU A 540 -36.30 -26.35 18.66
CA GLU A 540 -36.36 -27.82 18.54
C GLU A 540 -35.46 -28.52 19.58
N ALA A 541 -36.10 -29.34 20.41
CA ALA A 541 -35.46 -30.20 21.38
C ALA A 541 -34.59 -31.28 20.67
N PRO A 542 -33.51 -31.77 21.31
CA PRO A 542 -32.65 -32.77 20.69
C PRO A 542 -33.39 -34.10 20.53
N ALA A 543 -33.34 -34.68 19.32
CA ALA A 543 -33.80 -36.04 19.07
C ALA A 543 -32.93 -37.07 19.84
N PRO A 544 -33.52 -38.17 20.35
CA PRO A 544 -32.78 -39.18 21.10
C PRO A 544 -31.85 -40.00 20.17
N PRO A 545 -30.77 -40.58 20.71
CA PRO A 545 -29.83 -41.37 19.92
C PRO A 545 -30.46 -42.69 19.44
N PRO A 546 -30.01 -43.25 18.29
CA PRO A 546 -30.55 -44.48 17.76
C PRO A 546 -30.19 -45.68 18.67
N PRO A 547 -31.03 -46.73 18.72
CA PRO A 547 -30.80 -47.88 19.57
C PRO A 547 -29.60 -48.70 19.09
N ARG A 548 -28.74 -49.08 20.05
CA ARG A 548 -27.70 -50.09 19.85
C ARG A 548 -28.37 -51.44 19.62
N ALA A 549 -28.29 -51.98 18.41
CA ALA A 549 -28.64 -53.37 18.11
C ALA A 549 -27.37 -54.23 18.10
N ALA A 550 -27.52 -55.40 18.73
CA ALA A 550 -26.48 -56.28 19.23
C ALA A 550 -25.87 -57.23 18.19
N LEU A 551 -24.73 -57.80 18.58
CA LEU A 551 -24.05 -58.96 18.00
C LEU A 551 -25.02 -60.13 17.69
N GLY A 552 -24.87 -60.71 16.49
CA GLY A 552 -25.47 -62.00 16.10
C GLY A 552 -24.71 -62.61 14.93
N ARG A 553 -24.38 -63.91 15.04
CA ARG A 553 -23.40 -64.69 14.29
C ARG A 553 -23.84 -65.19 12.90
N ALA A 554 -22.83 -65.35 12.03
CA ALA A 554 -22.51 -66.45 11.09
C ALA A 554 -23.54 -66.98 10.06
N GLY A 555 -23.12 -66.99 8.78
CA GLY A 555 -23.61 -67.84 7.70
C GLY A 555 -23.03 -67.46 6.33
N HIS A 556 -22.10 -68.27 5.79
CA HIS A 556 -21.55 -68.30 4.41
C HIS A 556 -22.09 -69.58 3.71
N PRO A 557 -21.87 -69.86 2.40
CA PRO A 557 -21.44 -69.03 1.25
C PRO A 557 -22.21 -69.32 -0.09
N ASP A 558 -21.73 -68.70 -1.17
CA ASP A 558 -21.70 -69.11 -2.60
C ASP A 558 -22.69 -68.53 -3.63
N GLY A 559 -22.07 -67.96 -4.68
CA GLY A 559 -22.64 -67.59 -5.98
C GLY A 559 -21.79 -66.55 -6.72
N PRO A 560 -21.02 -66.89 -7.78
CA PRO A 560 -20.19 -65.93 -8.51
C PRO A 560 -21.00 -65.28 -9.64
N GLN A 561 -21.13 -63.96 -9.64
CA GLN A 561 -21.64 -63.22 -10.79
C GLN A 561 -20.71 -62.04 -11.11
N ALA A 562 -20.33 -61.99 -12.39
CA ALA A 562 -19.34 -61.09 -12.98
C ALA A 562 -19.70 -59.60 -12.81
N PRO A 563 -18.71 -58.68 -12.78
CA PRO A 563 -19.00 -57.25 -12.68
C PRO A 563 -19.35 -56.67 -14.06
N ASP A 564 -20.57 -56.15 -14.17
CA ASP A 564 -20.98 -55.26 -15.25
C ASP A 564 -20.19 -53.94 -15.18
N ALA A 565 -19.47 -53.64 -16.26
CA ALA A 565 -18.55 -52.50 -16.36
C ALA A 565 -19.25 -51.13 -16.59
N GLU A 566 -20.58 -51.04 -16.51
CA GLU A 566 -21.32 -49.78 -16.77
C GLU A 566 -21.74 -49.00 -15.51
N ALA A 567 -21.70 -49.60 -14.31
CA ALA A 567 -22.05 -48.91 -13.06
C ALA A 567 -20.94 -47.99 -12.51
N ALA A 568 -19.70 -48.12 -13.01
CA ALA A 568 -18.55 -47.35 -12.52
C ALA A 568 -18.53 -45.87 -12.99
N LYS A 569 -19.16 -45.54 -14.12
CA LYS A 569 -19.21 -44.16 -14.63
C LYS A 569 -20.16 -43.27 -13.82
N GLY A 570 -21.32 -43.79 -13.41
CA GLY A 570 -22.27 -43.05 -12.57
C GLY A 570 -21.75 -42.78 -11.15
N GLY A 571 -20.96 -43.71 -10.58
CA GLY A 571 -20.35 -43.54 -9.25
C GLY A 571 -19.23 -42.50 -9.21
N ALA A 572 -18.42 -42.39 -10.28
CA ALA A 572 -17.35 -41.39 -10.38
C ALA A 572 -17.91 -39.96 -10.58
N GLU A 573 -18.92 -39.78 -11.42
CA GLU A 573 -19.58 -38.49 -11.60
C GLU A 573 -20.38 -38.05 -10.36
N ALA A 574 -20.99 -38.99 -9.64
CA ALA A 574 -21.66 -38.70 -8.37
C ALA A 574 -20.69 -38.26 -7.27
N ARG A 575 -19.49 -38.87 -7.19
CA ARG A 575 -18.42 -38.44 -6.27
C ARG A 575 -17.84 -37.07 -6.66
N ALA A 576 -17.59 -36.82 -7.95
CA ALA A 576 -17.05 -35.54 -8.41
C ALA A 576 -18.01 -34.35 -8.18
N ASN A 577 -19.32 -34.61 -8.14
CA ASN A 577 -20.34 -33.63 -7.79
C ASN A 577 -20.39 -33.30 -6.29
N GLN A 578 -19.77 -34.10 -5.44
CA GLN A 578 -19.88 -33.95 -4.00
C GLN A 578 -19.03 -32.78 -3.53
N LEU A 579 -19.66 -31.82 -2.84
CA LEU A 579 -18.95 -30.70 -2.22
C LEU A 579 -17.94 -31.21 -1.19
N TRP A 580 -16.73 -30.67 -1.22
CA TRP A 580 -15.70 -30.95 -0.20
C TRP A 580 -16.13 -30.53 1.20
N LEU A 581 -17.01 -29.53 1.28
CA LEU A 581 -17.69 -29.13 2.51
C LEU A 581 -19.13 -28.73 2.22
N SER A 582 -20.08 -29.33 2.93
CA SER A 582 -21.49 -28.95 2.85
C SER A 582 -21.73 -27.54 3.40
N GLY A 583 -22.67 -26.81 2.81
CA GLY A 583 -23.10 -25.49 3.29
C GLY A 583 -22.37 -24.32 2.66
N PHE A 584 -21.40 -24.56 1.77
CA PHE A 584 -20.97 -23.53 0.83
C PHE A 584 -22.11 -23.21 -0.14
N GLN A 585 -22.37 -21.92 -0.34
CA GLN A 585 -23.36 -21.44 -1.29
C GLN A 585 -22.70 -20.37 -2.16
N PRO A 586 -22.53 -20.63 -3.48
CA PRO A 586 -22.14 -19.59 -4.43
C PRO A 586 -23.15 -18.44 -4.41
N ARG A 587 -22.71 -17.22 -4.74
CA ARG A 587 -23.63 -16.11 -4.99
C ARG A 587 -24.67 -16.47 -6.07
N GLU A 588 -25.87 -15.92 -5.94
CA GLU A 588 -26.92 -16.08 -6.95
C GLU A 588 -26.48 -15.46 -8.29
N LYS A 589 -26.83 -16.12 -9.41
CA LYS A 589 -26.53 -15.63 -10.76
C LYS A 589 -27.14 -14.26 -11.07
N ALA A 590 -28.30 -13.96 -10.51
CA ALA A 590 -28.94 -12.65 -10.64
C ALA A 590 -28.80 -11.83 -9.36
N GLU A 591 -28.38 -10.57 -9.47
CA GLU A 591 -28.48 -9.62 -8.36
C GLU A 591 -29.85 -8.94 -8.42
N ARG A 592 -30.69 -9.14 -7.40
CA ARG A 592 -31.85 -8.25 -7.24
C ARG A 592 -31.31 -6.87 -6.89
N VAL A 593 -31.60 -5.87 -7.71
CA VAL A 593 -31.31 -4.47 -7.37
C VAL A 593 -32.11 -4.14 -6.10
N ARG A 594 -31.40 -4.00 -4.99
CA ARG A 594 -32.00 -3.66 -3.70
C ARG A 594 -31.58 -2.27 -3.31
N ASN A 595 -32.30 -1.26 -3.79
CA ASN A 595 -32.04 0.12 -3.40
C ASN A 595 -33.36 0.80 -2.99
N CYS A 596 -33.27 1.74 -2.05
CA CYS A 596 -34.45 2.46 -1.60
C CYS A 596 -35.12 3.31 -2.70
N ALA A 597 -34.45 3.55 -3.84
CA ALA A 597 -34.99 4.29 -4.98
C ALA A 597 -35.88 3.43 -5.92
N THR A 598 -35.81 2.10 -5.81
CA THR A 598 -36.62 1.13 -6.56
C THR A 598 -37.87 0.69 -5.79
N LEU A 599 -38.04 1.17 -4.55
CA LEU A 599 -39.28 0.99 -3.81
C LEU A 599 -40.42 1.76 -4.48
N PRO A 600 -41.69 1.28 -4.39
CA PRO A 600 -42.83 2.02 -4.92
C PRO A 600 -42.88 3.44 -4.36
N ARG A 601 -43.12 4.43 -5.23
CA ARG A 601 -43.13 5.85 -4.84
C ARG A 601 -44.12 6.11 -3.70
N ASP A 602 -45.33 5.54 -3.80
CA ASP A 602 -46.35 5.65 -2.75
C ASP A 602 -45.86 5.17 -1.37
N PHE A 603 -45.01 4.14 -1.34
CA PHE A 603 -44.41 3.63 -0.11
C PHE A 603 -43.33 4.58 0.42
N ILE A 604 -42.48 5.11 -0.46
CA ILE A 604 -41.46 6.10 -0.09
C ILE A 604 -42.15 7.34 0.47
N ASP A 605 -43.15 7.87 -0.23
CA ASP A 605 -43.89 9.07 0.14
C ASP A 605 -44.63 8.88 1.46
N GLN A 606 -45.25 7.71 1.68
CA GLN A 606 -45.87 7.37 2.96
C GLN A 606 -44.86 7.43 4.12
N VAL A 607 -43.69 6.82 3.96
CA VAL A 607 -42.65 6.81 5.00
C VAL A 607 -42.08 8.22 5.21
N VAL A 608 -41.82 8.97 4.15
CA VAL A 608 -41.32 10.35 4.21
C VAL A 608 -42.33 11.26 4.91
N LEU A 609 -43.61 11.21 4.54
CA LEU A 609 -44.66 11.99 5.18
C LEU A 609 -44.82 11.63 6.65
N GLN A 610 -44.80 10.34 7.00
CA GLN A 610 -44.89 9.89 8.38
C GLN A 610 -43.72 10.42 9.23
N VAL A 611 -42.50 10.39 8.69
CA VAL A 611 -41.33 10.93 9.40
C VAL A 611 -41.37 12.46 9.48
N ALA A 612 -41.86 13.15 8.45
CA ALA A 612 -42.04 14.60 8.46
C ALA A 612 -43.08 15.04 9.51
N HIS A 613 -44.24 14.36 9.59
CA HIS A 613 -45.24 14.62 10.63
C HIS A 613 -44.69 14.39 12.04
N LEU A 614 -43.92 13.31 12.25
CA LEU A 614 -43.27 13.05 13.55
C LEU A 614 -42.31 14.16 13.98
N LEU A 615 -41.63 14.81 13.02
CA LEU A 615 -40.76 15.95 13.30
C LEU A 615 -41.59 17.22 13.55
N LEU A 616 -42.68 17.45 12.81
CA LEU A 616 -43.52 18.63 12.95
C LEU A 616 -44.40 18.64 14.21
N ASP A 617 -44.84 17.48 14.70
CA ASP A 617 -45.72 17.34 15.87
C ASP A 617 -44.97 17.42 17.22
N GLY A 618 -43.64 17.41 17.21
CA GLY A 618 -42.81 17.41 18.42
C GLY A 618 -42.84 18.70 19.26
N GLU A 619 -43.35 19.82 18.72
CA GLU A 619 -43.39 21.12 19.42
C GLU A 619 -44.65 21.37 20.27
N GLN A 620 -45.69 20.53 20.24
CA GLN A 620 -46.93 20.81 21.00
C GLN A 620 -46.84 20.62 22.54
N LEU A 621 -45.70 20.20 23.09
CA LEU A 621 -45.61 19.86 24.53
C LEU A 621 -45.05 20.95 25.44
N ASN A 622 -44.61 22.11 24.96
CA ASN A 622 -44.14 23.19 25.85
C ASN A 622 -44.39 24.59 25.27
N THR A 623 -45.55 25.17 25.55
CA THR A 623 -45.74 26.56 26.06
C THR A 623 -47.23 26.88 26.11
N GLY A 624 -47.79 26.96 27.32
CA GLY A 624 -49.07 27.62 27.54
C GLY A 624 -48.86 29.13 27.46
N SER A 625 -49.41 29.78 26.43
CA SER A 625 -49.66 31.24 26.37
C SER A 625 -50.64 31.52 25.22
N ALA A 626 -51.62 32.38 25.48
CA ALA A 626 -52.79 32.68 24.64
C ALA A 626 -52.45 33.35 23.28
N PRO A 627 -53.38 33.39 22.32
CA PRO A 627 -53.06 33.70 20.92
C PRO A 627 -52.97 35.20 20.68
N SER A 628 -51.77 35.70 20.37
CA SER A 628 -51.60 37.02 19.76
C SER A 628 -51.51 36.88 18.24
N SER A 629 -52.45 37.50 17.54
CA SER A 629 -52.47 37.67 16.11
C SER A 629 -51.27 38.47 15.60
N SER A 630 -50.30 37.83 14.93
CA SER A 630 -49.61 38.35 13.73
C SER A 630 -48.50 37.38 13.29
N SER A 631 -48.38 37.21 11.97
CA SER A 631 -47.37 36.41 11.24
C SER A 631 -47.52 34.89 11.37
N LYS A 632 -47.74 34.20 10.23
CA LYS A 632 -47.60 32.73 10.12
C LYS A 632 -46.18 32.35 10.55
N ALA A 633 -45.98 32.03 11.82
CA ALA A 633 -44.72 31.46 12.29
C ALA A 633 -44.57 30.09 11.65
N TRP A 634 -43.56 29.95 10.79
CA TRP A 634 -43.24 28.71 10.09
C TRP A 634 -42.79 27.65 11.10
N ASN A 635 -43.42 26.47 11.10
CA ASN A 635 -43.03 25.36 11.96
C ASN A 635 -41.76 24.71 11.39
N ARG A 636 -40.63 24.91 12.08
CA ARG A 636 -39.32 24.34 11.73
C ARG A 636 -39.19 22.85 12.08
N GLY A 637 -40.15 22.28 12.79
CA GLY A 637 -40.11 20.92 13.31
C GLY A 637 -39.07 20.72 14.42
N GLY A 638 -39.16 19.59 15.10
CA GLY A 638 -38.19 19.12 16.08
C GLY A 638 -37.04 18.30 15.48
N SER A 639 -36.23 17.71 16.34
CA SER A 639 -35.18 16.76 15.94
C SER A 639 -35.35 15.42 16.64
N LEU A 640 -35.16 14.33 15.90
CA LEU A 640 -35.28 12.95 16.41
C LEU A 640 -34.04 12.14 16.05
N SER A 641 -33.72 11.16 16.89
CA SER A 641 -32.74 10.14 16.55
C SER A 641 -33.30 9.11 15.58
N LEU A 642 -32.44 8.51 14.74
CA LEU A 642 -32.85 7.39 13.86
C LEU A 642 -33.52 6.23 14.62
N ALA A 643 -33.13 5.99 15.87
CA ALA A 643 -33.71 4.96 16.72
C ALA A 643 -35.14 5.31 17.21
N GLU A 644 -35.44 6.59 17.38
CA GLU A 644 -36.79 7.08 17.73
C GLU A 644 -37.71 7.03 16.51
N VAL A 645 -37.20 7.47 15.35
CA VAL A 645 -37.92 7.36 14.08
C VAL A 645 -38.24 5.89 13.77
N ALA A 646 -37.25 5.00 13.90
CA ALA A 646 -37.48 3.58 13.68
C ALA A 646 -38.54 3.00 14.63
N ARG A 647 -38.57 3.39 15.91
CA ARG A 647 -39.58 2.93 16.88
C ARG A 647 -41.01 3.36 16.53
N LYS A 648 -41.17 4.42 15.75
CA LYS A 648 -42.47 4.96 15.34
C LYS A 648 -42.96 4.42 14.00
N LEU A 649 -42.10 3.74 13.24
CA LEU A 649 -42.46 3.01 12.03
C LEU A 649 -42.87 1.57 12.37
N ASP A 650 -43.83 1.03 11.62
CA ASP A 650 -44.26 -0.35 11.83
C ASP A 650 -43.19 -1.36 11.42
N ARG A 651 -43.28 -2.56 11.99
CA ARG A 651 -42.31 -3.64 11.79
C ARG A 651 -42.24 -4.11 10.33
N GLY A 652 -43.35 -4.03 9.59
CA GLY A 652 -43.42 -4.40 8.17
C GLY A 652 -42.63 -3.42 7.30
N THR A 653 -42.83 -2.13 7.52
CA THR A 653 -42.09 -1.02 6.88
C THR A 653 -40.60 -1.10 7.16
N LEU A 654 -40.20 -1.30 8.42
CA LEU A 654 -38.79 -1.45 8.78
C LEU A 654 -38.14 -2.69 8.16
N GLN A 655 -38.84 -3.83 8.12
CA GLN A 655 -38.33 -5.03 7.46
C GLN A 655 -38.18 -4.82 5.96
N ARG A 656 -39.12 -4.10 5.31
CA ARG A 656 -39.05 -3.77 3.90
C ARG A 656 -37.87 -2.84 3.60
N LEU A 657 -37.68 -1.79 4.40
CA LEU A 657 -36.52 -0.90 4.27
C LEU A 657 -35.21 -1.65 4.54
N LYS A 658 -35.16 -2.53 5.55
CA LYS A 658 -33.97 -3.32 5.89
C LYS A 658 -33.59 -4.34 4.81
N ARG A 659 -34.54 -4.74 3.95
CA ARG A 659 -34.26 -5.58 2.79
C ARG A 659 -33.56 -4.81 1.67
N GLU A 660 -33.65 -3.48 1.66
CA GLU A 660 -32.95 -2.60 0.72
C GLU A 660 -31.56 -2.18 1.22
N CYS A 661 -30.61 -1.98 0.31
CA CYS A 661 -29.27 -1.52 0.67
C CYS A 661 -29.35 -0.11 1.29
N GLY A 662 -28.94 0.00 2.56
CA GLY A 662 -28.85 1.27 3.30
C GLY A 662 -30.05 1.61 4.20
N GLY A 663 -31.18 0.90 4.06
CA GLY A 663 -32.32 0.99 4.97
C GLY A 663 -32.92 2.39 5.15
N LEU A 664 -33.57 2.61 6.31
CA LEU A 664 -34.24 3.87 6.66
C LEU A 664 -33.29 5.08 6.58
N GLN A 665 -32.03 4.93 7.01
CA GLN A 665 -31.06 6.02 6.99
C GLN A 665 -30.77 6.50 5.56
N THR A 666 -30.58 5.58 4.62
CA THR A 666 -30.35 5.93 3.21
C THR A 666 -31.59 6.52 2.57
N LEU A 667 -32.79 6.01 2.90
CA LEU A 667 -34.05 6.60 2.43
C LEU A 667 -34.15 8.08 2.83
N LEU A 668 -33.90 8.41 4.10
CA LEU A 668 -33.99 9.78 4.60
C LEU A 668 -32.89 10.68 4.00
N ARG A 669 -31.68 10.15 3.78
CA ARG A 669 -30.60 10.88 3.09
C ARG A 669 -30.92 11.19 1.64
N ASN A 670 -31.58 10.27 0.94
CA ASN A 670 -31.95 10.48 -0.46
C ASN A 670 -33.02 11.57 -0.58
N ASN A 671 -33.90 11.70 0.42
CA ASN A 671 -34.91 12.75 0.54
C ASN A 671 -34.37 14.01 1.23
N HIS A 672 -33.19 14.47 0.80
CA HIS A 672 -32.47 15.63 1.32
C HIS A 672 -33.21 16.98 1.15
N GLN A 673 -34.26 17.01 0.34
CA GLN A 673 -35.20 18.12 0.19
C GLN A 673 -36.13 18.27 1.41
N VAL A 674 -36.35 17.20 2.18
CA VAL A 674 -37.21 17.20 3.38
C VAL A 674 -36.39 17.05 4.65
N PHE A 675 -35.33 16.24 4.64
CA PHE A 675 -34.55 15.91 5.84
C PHE A 675 -33.07 16.28 5.72
N GLU A 676 -32.49 16.66 6.85
CA GLU A 676 -31.06 16.76 7.08
C GLU A 676 -30.65 15.69 8.10
N VAL A 677 -29.65 14.86 7.74
CA VAL A 677 -29.18 13.74 8.57
C VAL A 677 -27.78 14.06 9.10
N GLN A 678 -27.66 14.51 10.36
CA GLN A 678 -26.38 14.84 10.98
C GLN A 678 -25.73 13.62 11.65
N LEU A 679 -24.47 13.33 11.30
CA LEU A 679 -23.60 12.36 12.00
C LEU A 679 -22.84 13.10 13.11
N PRO A 680 -22.62 12.52 14.31
CA PRO A 680 -21.71 13.12 15.26
C PRO A 680 -20.26 13.01 14.73
N GLN A 681 -19.56 14.14 14.68
CA GLN A 681 -18.11 14.20 14.49
C GLN A 681 -17.41 13.56 15.71
N ALA A 682 -16.41 12.71 15.46
CA ALA A 682 -15.61 12.09 16.52
C ALA A 682 -14.67 13.12 17.18
N ARG A 683 -14.88 13.42 18.47
CA ARG A 683 -13.82 13.87 19.38
C ARG A 683 -13.59 12.76 20.40
N CYS A 684 -12.35 12.30 20.54
CA CYS A 684 -11.90 11.56 21.73
C CYS A 684 -11.41 12.56 22.79
N PRO A 685 -11.92 12.50 24.03
CA PRO A 685 -11.15 12.82 25.21
C PRO A 685 -10.54 11.53 25.81
N PRO A 686 -9.41 11.62 26.54
CA PRO A 686 -8.76 10.47 27.14
C PRO A 686 -9.48 10.02 28.41
N GLY A 687 -9.67 8.71 28.57
CA GLY A 687 -9.94 8.07 29.86
C GLY A 687 -11.34 7.47 30.05
N LEU A 688 -11.34 6.14 30.27
CA LEU A 688 -12.33 5.31 30.96
C LEU A 688 -13.63 4.89 30.23
N ALA A 689 -13.78 3.56 30.21
CA ALA A 689 -14.98 2.71 30.12
C ALA A 689 -15.87 2.76 28.85
N LEU A 690 -16.06 1.57 28.27
CA LEU A 690 -17.10 1.26 27.28
C LEU A 690 -18.51 1.54 27.83
N PRO A 691 -19.44 2.03 26.98
CA PRO A 691 -20.85 1.67 27.08
C PRO A 691 -21.39 1.02 25.79
N PRO A 692 -22.60 0.40 25.85
CA PRO A 692 -23.13 -0.46 24.81
C PRO A 692 -23.67 0.30 23.60
N SER A 693 -23.78 -0.44 22.49
CA SER A 693 -24.41 -0.10 21.21
C SER A 693 -25.55 0.94 21.25
N GLY A 694 -25.30 2.10 20.65
CA GLY A 694 -26.31 3.10 20.30
C GLY A 694 -25.69 4.27 19.54
N MET A 695 -25.58 4.19 18.21
CA MET A 695 -25.20 5.36 17.39
C MET A 695 -26.41 6.30 17.28
N CYS A 696 -26.27 7.51 17.82
CA CYS A 696 -27.32 8.53 17.76
C CYS A 696 -26.98 9.53 16.63
N SER A 697 -27.69 9.43 15.51
CA SER A 697 -27.68 10.43 14.43
C SER A 697 -28.95 11.28 14.59
N ARG A 698 -28.82 12.62 14.58
CA ARG A 698 -29.98 13.53 14.68
C ARG A 698 -30.50 13.89 13.29
N LEU A 699 -31.82 13.93 13.16
CA LEU A 699 -32.56 14.37 11.98
C LEU A 699 -33.17 15.75 12.22
N THR A 700 -33.01 16.68 11.28
CA THR A 700 -33.64 18.02 11.27
C THR A 700 -34.37 18.26 9.94
N GLN A 701 -35.41 19.08 9.91
CA GLN A 701 -36.05 19.54 8.68
C GLN A 701 -35.36 20.82 8.19
N LYS A 702 -35.15 20.99 6.88
CA LYS A 702 -34.46 22.16 6.32
C LYS A 702 -35.37 23.39 6.22
N GLU A 703 -34.78 24.57 6.46
CA GLU A 703 -35.34 25.88 6.12
C GLU A 703 -35.07 26.19 4.64
N GLU A 704 -36.11 26.48 3.85
CA GLU A 704 -35.96 27.13 2.54
C GLU A 704 -36.33 28.62 2.67
N GLN A 705 -35.39 29.50 2.35
CA GLN A 705 -35.67 30.92 2.10
C GLN A 705 -36.29 31.02 0.69
N VAL A 706 -37.51 31.56 0.60
CA VAL A 706 -38.09 32.11 -0.63
C VAL A 706 -37.97 33.62 -0.58
#